data_AF-A0A975EIT0-F1
#
_entry.id   AF-A0A975EIT0-F1
#
_cell.length_a   1.000
_cell.length_b   1.000
_cell.length_c   1.000
_cell.angle_alpha   90.00
_cell.angle_beta   90.00
_cell.angle_gamma   90.00
#
_symmetry.space_group_name_H-M   'P 1'
#
loop_
_entity.id
_entity.type
_entity.pdbx_description
1 polymer ?
#
loop_
_entity_poly.entity_id
_entity_poly.type
_entity_poly.pdbx_seq_one_letter_code
_entity_poly.pdbx_strand_id
1 'polypeptide(L)'
;MMTRARFLTPVAFLALVATHSHSEIIGVESFDYPDGPVAGQSGGIFWDYDNFAVSHTGTASDWDNSFGAPFVRYGKLVTDNSGTDREFNGPGEGFPPSDEGNGAVNDPASVPSSDAKVVYFRVNATTGATVPAYFGISSYDFNAERLFFGKTDSGNDFRVRVFGTGDGGSSVNAAANTTYTFVAKLDYVSNVVAFFVDPDLNAAEPPPTASLTYTGTNWSTAVRLASGSGGEISWDKLVVATTWDDLGTVVTNTADSGAGSLRDALAGAPDGGLITFAPALSGKTITLTGGELSLSRNAAIDASGLPRGIRISGNRASRVMNIASGRNVRLNHLTIADGFTGSFGGGINTEGALTMVDCRITDNTAVGVCGGVYSFFGGGIDALRCTFRGNTGADGGAIRHQNAGSVTLRHCTFSGNKATSAVGGGALAVIDGTTTLVHCTVTDNQAPGQAGGLFLQSPATVTLENCIIAGNQAPLGADILKVSGTLTPTGTNLIGSNQSVTSEFPSDGVLVGTSGAPVDPKLSPLAYYGGRTMTRHPLVGSPAIDAAGTTDPGGGDQRGYARFSDGDADGTPALDIGAVEAGLKIVATTVVDEDDGNFFFSSGTGASLREAIKYAPDGAVITFEMVSGFEDTPVVLSLGEIVIDKNLFIDASSLGGAVTVSGNHASRIFRITGAAEVAMTHLTITEGRSDEGLDWDDPSNPDFPFIGTPGAPGGGILNAGDLSLIHCHVQGNETGMGGDGFFDPNDRESIVFGGSSGTGGGIHNQGRLLLESSTLSGNRTGARAVQGNSASGGGIYSDSGSALIIRRSSLIDNSAGKSPSLQDGGAIYLRTATLRAHDSTFSGNRGISGGAIRCASSTEAFLSRCTLTGNTARSGGGAIEMNSGTLLILDHCTISANSAGPSGGGAIFNNGNTTANHSILAGNTPDNIARNPVTGTGNLLSGDPLLSPLGGFGGTTATLLPLPGSPAIGAATGSPAATDQRGFPRDASPDIGATEAPDWANPDPADLAVLWPNDLDGDGNPYGLEVAIGTDPFTPFGDAGFENLAVPQIQPAGEAVLRFGNNNTGVPAGTTLRLMRSTTLAEGSFEELVRIVNGSTASDIEGGNGLFLSGGNRLVTFSDANPPAGRAFYRLESEFTPPP
;
A
#
# COMPACT_ATOMS: atom_id res chain seq x y z
N MET A 1 7.89 46.77 69.57
CA MET A 1 9.31 47.18 69.66
C MET A 1 10.03 46.44 68.53
N MET A 2 10.77 47.09 67.62
CA MET A 2 12.12 47.68 67.83
C MET A 2 13.12 46.63 68.36
N THR A 3 14.30 46.35 67.77
CA THR A 3 14.98 47.02 66.64
C THR A 3 16.06 46.13 65.99
N ARG A 4 16.33 46.41 64.71
CA ARG A 4 17.57 46.20 63.91
C ARG A 4 18.91 46.44 64.64
N ALA A 5 20.00 45.83 64.13
CA ALA A 5 21.32 46.44 63.76
C ALA A 5 22.43 45.35 63.65
N ARG A 6 23.08 45.07 62.48
CA ARG A 6 24.21 45.76 61.76
C ARG A 6 25.61 45.31 62.24
N PHE A 7 26.72 45.19 61.47
CA PHE A 7 27.16 45.37 60.05
C PHE A 7 28.33 44.34 59.78
N LEU A 8 28.73 43.86 58.58
CA LEU A 8 29.46 44.46 57.42
C LEU A 8 30.72 45.31 57.81
N THR A 9 31.88 45.39 57.13
CA THR A 9 32.50 44.96 55.82
C THR A 9 34.05 45.21 55.93
N PRO A 10 34.96 45.30 54.88
CA PRO A 10 34.86 45.20 53.41
C PRO A 10 35.99 44.38 52.69
N VAL A 11 36.10 44.60 51.37
CA VAL A 11 37.19 44.31 50.39
C VAL A 11 36.96 43.02 49.58
N ALA A 12 36.84 43.02 48.23
CA ALA A 12 36.72 44.11 47.24
C ALA A 12 35.98 43.63 45.95
N PHE A 13 36.13 44.32 44.81
CA PHE A 13 35.38 44.14 43.55
C PHE A 13 36.31 44.17 42.31
N LEU A 14 36.16 43.23 41.37
CA LEU A 14 36.37 43.36 39.90
C LEU A 14 36.05 41.98 39.26
N ALA A 15 35.31 41.82 38.16
CA ALA A 15 34.59 42.79 37.33
C ALA A 15 33.16 42.27 37.04
N LEU A 16 32.23 43.22 36.85
CA LEU A 16 30.86 42.97 36.41
C LEU A 16 30.84 42.96 34.87
N VAL A 17 30.25 41.94 34.26
CA VAL A 17 29.58 42.08 32.97
C VAL A 17 28.11 41.78 33.24
N ALA A 18 27.24 42.73 32.92
CA ALA A 18 25.81 42.58 32.98
C ALA A 18 25.27 42.66 31.55
N THR A 19 24.47 41.67 31.15
CA THR A 19 23.51 41.78 30.05
C THR A 19 22.25 41.04 30.48
N HIS A 20 21.10 41.69 30.31
CA HIS A 20 19.80 41.06 30.50
C HIS A 20 19.48 40.24 29.25
N SER A 21 18.63 39.22 29.39
CA SER A 21 17.95 38.56 28.26
C SER A 21 16.57 38.12 28.73
N HIS A 22 15.54 38.71 28.14
CA HIS A 22 14.14 38.32 28.36
C HIS A 22 13.88 37.01 27.60
N SER A 23 13.41 35.97 28.30
CA SER A 23 12.98 34.71 27.68
C SER A 23 11.58 34.91 27.12
N GLU A 24 11.41 34.77 25.81
CA GLU A 24 10.13 35.02 25.14
C GLU A 24 10.00 34.18 23.86
N ILE A 25 8.79 33.68 23.60
CA ILE A 25 8.42 33.11 22.30
C ILE A 25 7.70 34.20 21.51
N ILE A 26 8.30 34.62 20.40
CA ILE A 26 7.80 35.70 19.56
C ILE A 26 7.02 35.21 18.33
N GLY A 27 6.85 33.89 18.17
CA GLY A 27 5.97 33.31 17.17
C GLY A 27 5.93 31.77 17.22
N VAL A 28 4.77 31.17 17.01
CA VAL A 28 4.64 29.72 16.75
C VAL A 28 3.65 29.50 15.62
N GLU A 29 4.01 28.66 14.66
CA GLU A 29 3.18 28.24 13.56
C GLU A 29 3.19 26.71 13.43
N SER A 30 2.00 26.14 13.25
CA SER A 30 1.77 24.70 13.05
C SER A 30 1.10 24.41 11.70
N PHE A 31 0.81 25.45 10.91
CA PHE A 31 0.16 25.36 9.60
C PHE A 31 -1.19 24.62 9.64
N ASP A 32 -1.91 24.72 10.77
CA ASP A 32 -3.26 24.16 11.03
C ASP A 32 -4.38 24.88 10.23
N TYR A 33 -4.13 25.17 8.95
CA TYR A 33 -5.07 25.79 8.02
C TYR A 33 -5.80 24.72 7.20
N PRO A 34 -6.96 25.05 6.59
CA PRO A 34 -7.53 24.23 5.52
C PRO A 34 -6.53 24.08 4.36
N ASP A 35 -6.52 22.92 3.71
CA ASP A 35 -5.68 22.68 2.54
C ASP A 35 -5.98 23.71 1.42
N GLY A 36 -4.95 24.37 0.89
CA GLY A 36 -5.10 25.48 -0.04
C GLY A 36 -3.98 26.53 0.09
N PRO A 37 -4.10 27.70 -0.58
CA PRO A 37 -3.07 28.74 -0.55
C PRO A 37 -2.77 29.24 0.87
N VAL A 38 -1.48 29.40 1.18
CA VAL A 38 -1.03 29.92 2.49
C VAL A 38 -1.11 31.45 2.60
N ALA A 39 -1.11 32.16 1.47
CA ALA A 39 -1.20 33.62 1.46
C ALA A 39 -2.50 34.15 2.10
N GLY A 40 -2.40 35.17 2.95
CA GLY A 40 -3.50 35.76 3.73
C GLY A 40 -3.95 34.95 4.95
N GLN A 41 -3.26 33.85 5.29
CA GLN A 41 -3.56 33.04 6.46
C GLN A 41 -2.90 33.63 7.72
N SER A 42 -3.71 34.01 8.72
CA SER A 42 -3.32 34.77 9.92
C SER A 42 -3.42 33.97 11.23
N GLY A 43 -3.04 32.69 11.20
CA GLY A 43 -3.06 31.78 12.35
C GLY A 43 -1.74 31.75 13.13
N GLY A 44 -1.43 30.61 13.75
CA GLY A 44 -0.36 30.50 14.73
C GLY A 44 -0.69 31.19 16.07
N ILE A 45 0.34 31.46 16.88
CA ILE A 45 0.28 32.29 18.10
C ILE A 45 1.51 33.20 18.17
N PHE A 46 1.39 34.33 18.89
CA PHE A 46 2.48 35.25 19.24
C PHE A 46 3.16 36.04 18.09
N TRP A 47 2.69 35.90 16.84
CA TRP A 47 3.13 36.69 15.67
C TRP A 47 2.83 38.21 15.73
N ASP A 48 2.34 38.69 16.86
CA ASP A 48 1.97 40.07 17.19
C ASP A 48 3.04 40.78 18.06
N TYR A 49 4.26 40.27 18.09
CA TYR A 49 5.35 40.82 18.92
C TYR A 49 5.89 42.15 18.36
N ASP A 50 5.75 43.22 19.14
CA ASP A 50 6.39 44.52 18.90
C ASP A 50 7.73 44.57 19.64
N ASN A 51 8.83 44.68 18.89
CA ASN A 51 10.19 44.71 19.43
C ASN A 51 10.59 46.08 20.02
N PHE A 52 9.89 47.16 19.69
CA PHE A 52 10.07 48.48 20.32
C PHE A 52 9.32 48.57 21.66
N ALA A 53 8.13 47.99 21.74
CA ALA A 53 7.36 47.90 22.98
C ALA A 53 7.83 46.76 23.91
N VAL A 54 8.53 45.76 23.36
CA VAL A 54 8.93 44.51 24.04
C VAL A 54 7.68 43.79 24.59
N SER A 55 6.66 43.65 23.73
CA SER A 55 5.35 43.10 24.11
C SER A 55 4.52 42.64 22.92
N HIS A 56 3.65 41.65 23.15
CA HIS A 56 2.58 41.26 22.24
C HIS A 56 1.46 42.30 22.19
N THR A 57 1.09 42.76 20.99
CA THR A 57 0.16 43.88 20.78
C THR A 57 -1.30 43.46 20.57
N GLY A 58 -1.54 42.21 20.20
CA GLY A 58 -2.81 41.70 19.68
C GLY A 58 -3.05 41.98 18.19
N THR A 59 -2.10 42.57 17.46
CA THR A 59 -2.22 42.83 16.01
C THR A 59 -1.96 41.55 15.21
N ALA A 60 -2.91 41.13 14.38
CA ALA A 60 -2.73 39.98 13.50
C ALA A 60 -1.67 40.25 12.40
N SER A 61 -0.81 39.27 12.16
CA SER A 61 0.00 39.16 10.92
C SER A 61 -0.41 37.91 10.14
N ASP A 62 -0.20 37.92 8.84
CA ASP A 62 -0.48 36.84 7.90
C ASP A 62 0.77 36.39 7.13
N TRP A 63 0.66 35.23 6.49
CA TRP A 63 1.63 34.75 5.52
C TRP A 63 1.42 35.41 4.15
N ASP A 64 2.50 35.77 3.48
CA ASP A 64 2.49 36.33 2.12
C ASP A 64 3.36 35.51 1.15
N ASN A 65 3.21 35.73 -0.15
CA ASN A 65 3.90 34.97 -1.19
C ASN A 65 5.13 35.71 -1.76
N SER A 66 6.32 35.53 -1.18
CA SER A 66 7.57 36.02 -1.78
C SER A 66 7.76 35.58 -3.24
N PHE A 67 7.39 34.34 -3.60
CA PHE A 67 7.33 33.86 -4.99
C PHE A 67 6.60 32.52 -5.15
N GLY A 68 6.11 32.25 -6.36
CA GLY A 68 5.41 31.01 -6.70
C GLY A 68 4.03 30.92 -6.05
N ALA A 69 3.57 29.69 -5.81
CA ALA A 69 2.27 29.41 -5.18
C ALA A 69 2.42 28.34 -4.09
N PRO A 70 3.02 28.67 -2.93
CA PRO A 70 3.06 27.77 -1.78
C PRO A 70 1.66 27.54 -1.21
N PHE A 71 1.43 26.35 -0.67
CA PHE A 71 0.12 25.92 -0.18
C PHE A 71 0.25 25.06 1.07
N VAL A 72 -0.81 24.99 1.87
CA VAL A 72 -0.96 24.06 2.98
C VAL A 72 -1.55 22.76 2.46
N ARG A 73 -1.01 21.62 2.88
CA ARG A 73 -1.53 20.27 2.62
C ARG A 73 -1.36 19.41 3.87
N TYR A 74 -2.45 18.83 4.36
CA TYR A 74 -2.49 17.99 5.56
C TYR A 74 -1.88 18.65 6.82
N GLY A 75 -2.10 19.95 6.98
CA GLY A 75 -1.57 20.73 8.11
C GLY A 75 -0.08 21.04 8.03
N LYS A 76 0.52 21.01 6.83
CA LYS A 76 1.92 21.41 6.59
C LYS A 76 2.00 22.40 5.45
N LEU A 77 2.87 23.40 5.58
CA LEU A 77 3.23 24.25 4.45
C LEU A 77 4.07 23.44 3.45
N VAL A 78 3.78 23.58 2.17
CA VAL A 78 4.48 22.91 1.07
C VAL A 78 5.07 23.94 0.13
N THR A 79 6.36 23.76 -0.21
CA THR A 79 7.06 24.55 -1.23
C THR A 79 7.70 23.64 -2.30
N ASP A 80 7.55 24.02 -3.57
CA ASP A 80 8.29 23.48 -4.71
C ASP A 80 8.44 24.62 -5.72
N ASN A 81 9.69 25.05 -5.95
CA ASN A 81 10.00 26.27 -6.69
C ASN A 81 9.16 27.50 -6.25
N SER A 82 8.92 27.60 -4.94
CA SER A 82 8.05 28.59 -4.31
C SER A 82 8.51 28.91 -2.88
N GLY A 83 7.95 29.96 -2.29
CA GLY A 83 8.23 30.33 -0.91
C GLY A 83 7.30 31.40 -0.39
N THR A 84 7.10 31.35 0.93
CA THR A 84 6.21 32.25 1.67
C THR A 84 6.98 32.84 2.84
N ASP A 85 6.61 34.06 3.18
CA ASP A 85 7.22 34.91 4.18
C ASP A 85 6.18 35.50 5.12
N ARG A 86 6.61 35.85 6.33
CA ARG A 86 5.75 36.43 7.37
C ARG A 86 6.54 37.38 8.25
N GLU A 87 6.00 38.58 8.40
CA GLU A 87 6.48 39.59 9.34
C GLU A 87 5.69 39.55 10.67
N PHE A 88 6.15 40.32 11.65
CA PHE A 88 5.54 40.43 12.98
C PHE A 88 4.73 41.73 13.09
N ASN A 89 3.62 41.68 13.85
CA ASN A 89 2.86 42.86 14.28
C ASN A 89 2.16 43.68 13.16
N GLY A 90 1.85 43.07 12.00
CA GLY A 90 1.07 43.73 10.94
C GLY A 90 0.77 42.84 9.72
N PRO A 91 -0.22 43.20 8.87
CA PRO A 91 -0.53 42.50 7.61
C PRO A 91 -0.40 43.42 6.36
N GLY A 92 0.68 44.20 6.22
CA GLY A 92 0.71 45.38 5.33
C GLY A 92 2.08 45.86 4.85
N GLU A 93 2.88 44.93 4.31
CA GLU A 93 4.24 45.05 3.78
C GLU A 93 4.76 46.47 3.41
N GLY A 94 5.59 47.03 4.29
CA GLY A 94 6.76 47.80 3.89
C GLY A 94 6.57 49.27 3.45
N PHE A 95 5.54 49.99 3.93
CA PHE A 95 5.37 51.43 3.64
C PHE A 95 5.08 52.31 4.88
N PRO A 96 5.92 53.33 5.19
CA PRO A 96 5.63 54.22 6.31
C PRO A 96 4.33 55.02 6.09
N PRO A 97 3.47 55.17 7.11
CA PRO A 97 3.76 54.99 8.53
C PRO A 97 3.21 53.66 9.13
N SER A 98 3.27 52.52 8.43
CA SER A 98 2.84 51.23 8.99
C SER A 98 3.76 50.72 10.11
N ASP A 99 3.20 49.86 10.99
CA ASP A 99 3.83 49.36 12.22
C ASP A 99 4.93 48.30 12.01
N GLU A 100 5.14 47.80 10.79
CA GLU A 100 6.12 46.74 10.47
C GLU A 100 7.58 47.17 10.62
N GLY A 101 7.85 48.48 10.53
CA GLY A 101 9.14 49.03 10.94
C GLY A 101 9.50 48.70 12.41
N ASN A 102 8.51 48.26 13.22
CA ASN A 102 8.66 47.91 14.63
C ASN A 102 8.77 46.39 14.90
N GLY A 103 8.45 45.52 13.93
CA GLY A 103 8.52 44.06 14.07
C GLY A 103 9.93 43.48 13.86
N ALA A 104 10.79 44.19 13.13
CA ALA A 104 12.18 43.81 12.95
C ALA A 104 12.99 43.99 14.25
N VAL A 105 13.68 42.93 14.71
CA VAL A 105 14.81 43.09 15.63
C VAL A 105 15.95 43.74 14.84
N ASN A 106 15.96 45.06 14.84
CA ASN A 106 16.96 45.90 14.21
C ASN A 106 17.79 46.58 15.32
N ASP A 107 19.11 46.71 15.12
CA ASP A 107 20.00 47.42 16.04
C ASP A 107 20.56 48.73 15.42
N PRO A 108 19.73 49.73 15.06
CA PRO A 108 20.24 51.06 14.80
C PRO A 108 20.74 51.66 16.11
N ALA A 109 21.92 52.29 16.08
CA ALA A 109 22.55 52.97 17.23
C ALA A 109 21.73 54.14 17.84
N SER A 110 20.49 54.35 17.39
CA SER A 110 19.53 55.35 17.85
C SER A 110 18.30 54.78 18.59
N VAL A 111 18.13 53.45 18.66
CA VAL A 111 17.01 52.80 19.37
C VAL A 111 17.49 52.42 20.79
N PRO A 112 16.72 52.67 21.86
CA PRO A 112 17.02 52.12 23.18
C PRO A 112 17.07 50.58 23.06
N SER A 113 18.15 49.97 23.56
CA SER A 113 18.46 48.56 23.33
C SER A 113 17.24 47.63 23.43
N SER A 114 16.88 46.97 22.32
CA SER A 114 16.00 45.80 22.36
C SER A 114 16.58 44.78 23.34
N ASP A 115 15.76 44.26 24.27
CA ASP A 115 16.20 43.23 25.22
C ASP A 115 16.34 41.85 24.56
N ALA A 116 15.68 41.64 23.40
CA ALA A 116 15.95 40.54 22.50
C ALA A 116 17.28 40.78 21.75
N LYS A 117 18.35 40.17 22.26
CA LYS A 117 19.71 40.23 21.69
C LYS A 117 20.14 38.98 20.90
N VAL A 118 19.29 37.97 20.91
CA VAL A 118 19.40 36.76 20.07
C VAL A 118 17.98 36.38 19.64
N VAL A 119 17.83 35.86 18.41
CA VAL A 119 16.58 35.26 17.93
C VAL A 119 16.89 33.92 17.28
N TYR A 120 16.04 32.93 17.54
CA TYR A 120 16.14 31.58 17.02
C TYR A 120 14.86 31.21 16.26
N PHE A 121 15.01 30.57 15.09
CA PHE A 121 13.91 30.04 14.27
C PHE A 121 14.09 28.52 14.19
N ARG A 122 13.21 27.77 14.85
CA ARG A 122 13.19 26.30 14.87
C ARG A 122 12.06 25.79 13.98
N VAL A 123 12.32 24.93 13.00
CA VAL A 123 11.30 24.37 12.09
C VAL A 123 11.68 22.95 11.65
N ASN A 124 10.69 22.10 11.40
CA ASN A 124 10.92 20.82 10.72
C ASN A 124 10.83 21.02 9.20
N ALA A 125 11.83 20.54 8.46
CA ALA A 125 11.82 20.52 7.01
C ALA A 125 11.96 19.07 6.51
N THR A 126 11.00 18.59 5.73
CA THR A 126 11.02 17.22 5.17
C THR A 126 11.19 17.26 3.67
N THR A 127 12.26 16.64 3.18
CA THR A 127 12.51 16.47 1.74
C THR A 127 11.63 15.39 1.14
N GLY A 128 11.11 15.61 -0.06
CA GLY A 128 10.47 14.58 -0.88
C GLY A 128 11.46 13.59 -1.51
N ALA A 129 10.98 12.84 -2.50
CA ALA A 129 11.76 11.80 -3.19
C ALA A 129 13.02 12.33 -3.91
N THR A 130 13.05 13.63 -4.22
CA THR A 130 14.22 14.34 -4.74
C THR A 130 14.53 15.55 -3.85
N VAL A 131 15.81 15.86 -3.71
CA VAL A 131 16.27 17.04 -2.96
C VAL A 131 16.33 18.23 -3.94
N PRO A 132 15.61 19.34 -3.69
CA PRO A 132 15.58 20.48 -4.59
C PRO A 132 16.93 21.19 -4.68
N ALA A 133 17.08 22.02 -5.73
CA ALA A 133 18.31 22.77 -6.01
C ALA A 133 18.79 23.60 -4.81
N TYR A 134 17.85 24.20 -4.06
CA TYR A 134 18.08 24.81 -2.75
C TYR A 134 16.81 24.65 -1.89
N PHE A 135 16.95 24.67 -0.57
CA PHE A 135 15.83 24.89 0.35
C PHE A 135 16.34 25.35 1.71
N GLY A 136 15.59 26.23 2.38
CA GLY A 136 16.01 26.76 3.67
C GLY A 136 15.07 27.81 4.27
N ILE A 137 15.49 28.30 5.42
CA ILE A 137 14.93 29.46 6.11
C ILE A 137 15.71 30.70 5.63
N SER A 138 15.05 31.82 5.35
CA SER A 138 15.75 33.09 5.12
C SER A 138 15.09 34.30 5.78
N SER A 139 15.87 35.38 5.86
CA SER A 139 15.48 36.67 6.46
C SER A 139 15.78 37.84 5.50
N TYR A 140 14.86 38.80 5.49
CA TYR A 140 14.72 39.84 4.47
C TYR A 140 14.79 41.25 5.08
N ASP A 141 15.61 42.11 4.48
CA ASP A 141 15.66 43.55 4.80
C ASP A 141 15.01 44.32 3.65
N PHE A 142 13.78 44.80 3.85
CA PHE A 142 12.99 45.62 2.92
C PHE A 142 13.06 45.13 1.46
N ASN A 143 12.48 43.95 1.19
CA ASN A 143 12.49 43.26 -0.13
C ASN A 143 13.85 42.74 -0.62
N ALA A 144 14.91 42.70 0.21
CA ALA A 144 16.18 42.09 -0.14
C ALA A 144 16.56 40.95 0.84
N GLU A 145 16.67 39.72 0.32
CA GLU A 145 17.17 38.55 1.04
C GLU A 145 18.62 38.80 1.50
N ARG A 146 18.87 38.73 2.82
CA ARG A 146 20.21 39.00 3.41
C ARG A 146 20.89 37.77 3.93
N LEU A 147 20.12 36.86 4.50
CA LEU A 147 20.57 35.68 5.23
C LEU A 147 19.77 34.47 4.77
N PHE A 148 20.44 33.35 4.49
CA PHE A 148 19.80 32.08 4.17
C PHE A 148 20.48 30.94 4.93
N PHE A 149 19.65 30.03 5.45
CA PHE A 149 20.02 28.93 6.33
C PHE A 149 19.42 27.64 5.77
N GLY A 150 20.25 26.76 5.19
CA GLY A 150 19.77 25.55 4.54
C GLY A 150 20.69 25.04 3.44
N LYS A 151 20.17 24.20 2.54
CA LYS A 151 20.91 23.70 1.39
C LYS A 151 20.93 24.78 0.31
N THR A 152 22.11 25.16 -0.16
CA THR A 152 22.29 26.14 -1.25
C THR A 152 22.37 25.48 -2.63
N ASP A 153 22.34 26.30 -3.67
CA ASP A 153 22.65 25.97 -5.08
C ASP A 153 24.11 25.53 -5.32
N SER A 154 24.99 25.78 -4.36
CA SER A 154 26.45 25.60 -4.43
C SER A 154 26.97 24.29 -3.80
N GLY A 155 26.08 23.36 -3.44
CA GLY A 155 26.43 22.05 -2.87
C GLY A 155 25.20 21.24 -2.39
N ASN A 156 25.43 20.04 -1.87
CA ASN A 156 24.42 19.25 -1.14
C ASN A 156 24.52 19.41 0.38
N ASP A 157 25.56 20.10 0.87
CA ASP A 157 25.76 20.38 2.28
C ASP A 157 24.88 21.55 2.76
N PHE A 158 24.49 21.49 4.03
CA PHE A 158 23.79 22.56 4.72
C PHE A 158 24.74 23.71 5.06
N ARG A 159 24.32 24.95 4.79
CA ARG A 159 25.14 26.16 4.89
C ARG A 159 24.41 27.32 5.57
N VAL A 160 25.19 28.28 6.04
CA VAL A 160 24.76 29.67 6.24
C VAL A 160 25.29 30.51 5.08
N ARG A 161 24.42 31.29 4.44
CA ARG A 161 24.78 32.23 3.37
C ARG A 161 24.50 33.66 3.82
N VAL A 162 25.51 34.51 3.68
CA VAL A 162 25.37 35.97 3.79
C VAL A 162 25.49 36.54 2.37
N PHE A 163 24.39 37.04 1.82
CA PHE A 163 24.36 37.52 0.44
C PHE A 163 25.33 38.70 0.24
N GLY A 164 26.15 38.61 -0.82
CA GLY A 164 27.23 39.55 -1.10
C GLY A 164 28.53 39.34 -0.31
N THR A 165 28.57 38.39 0.64
CA THR A 165 29.79 38.07 1.43
C THR A 165 30.28 36.63 1.18
N GLY A 166 29.38 35.63 1.16
CA GLY A 166 29.72 34.23 0.87
C GLY A 166 28.97 33.20 1.72
N ASP A 167 29.36 31.93 1.54
CA ASP A 167 28.76 30.77 2.21
C ASP A 167 29.72 30.21 3.29
N GLY A 168 29.19 29.84 4.45
CA GLY A 168 29.83 28.98 5.45
C GLY A 168 29.15 27.62 5.43
N GLY A 169 29.83 26.61 4.88
CA GLY A 169 29.30 25.25 4.75
C GLY A 169 29.51 24.37 5.97
N SER A 170 28.88 23.20 5.96
CA SER A 170 29.03 22.14 6.96
C SER A 170 29.47 20.82 6.32
N SER A 171 29.65 19.77 7.12
CA SER A 171 29.83 18.40 6.61
C SER A 171 28.52 17.60 6.51
N VAL A 172 27.37 18.21 6.85
CA VAL A 172 26.07 17.53 6.86
C VAL A 172 25.37 17.76 5.53
N ASN A 173 25.04 16.68 4.82
CA ASN A 173 24.41 16.73 3.50
C ASN A 173 22.91 16.48 3.59
N ALA A 174 22.15 17.17 2.74
CA ALA A 174 20.73 16.90 2.53
C ALA A 174 20.55 15.60 1.72
N ALA A 175 19.71 14.71 2.25
CA ALA A 175 19.20 13.50 1.63
C ALA A 175 17.69 13.59 1.36
N ALA A 176 17.20 12.80 0.40
CA ALA A 176 15.78 12.67 0.06
C ALA A 176 14.99 11.93 1.16
N ASN A 177 13.66 12.07 1.16
CA ASN A 177 12.74 11.41 2.09
C ASN A 177 13.15 11.53 3.58
N THR A 178 13.76 12.65 3.96
CA THR A 178 14.34 12.86 5.29
C THR A 178 13.77 14.11 5.94
N THR A 179 13.30 13.99 7.19
CA THR A 179 12.91 15.12 8.04
C THR A 179 14.10 15.61 8.85
N TYR A 180 14.44 16.89 8.73
CA TYR A 180 15.42 17.58 9.53
C TYR A 180 14.74 18.55 10.50
N THR A 181 15.28 18.69 11.71
CA THR A 181 14.98 19.80 12.61
C THR A 181 16.03 20.89 12.38
N PHE A 182 15.63 21.99 11.77
CA PHE A 182 16.48 23.16 11.56
C PHE A 182 16.32 24.14 12.71
N VAL A 183 17.43 24.71 13.17
CA VAL A 183 17.43 25.93 13.98
C VAL A 183 18.36 26.95 13.32
N ALA A 184 17.83 28.10 12.93
CA ALA A 184 18.62 29.28 12.54
C ALA A 184 18.72 30.24 13.72
N LYS A 185 19.90 30.78 13.98
CA LYS A 185 20.18 31.74 15.07
C LYS A 185 20.74 33.04 14.50
N LEU A 186 20.15 34.15 14.94
CA LEU A 186 20.61 35.52 14.74
C LEU A 186 21.14 36.05 16.09
N ASP A 187 22.44 36.22 16.23
CA ASP A 187 23.09 36.82 17.41
C ASP A 187 23.63 38.22 17.07
N TYR A 188 22.86 39.21 17.52
CA TYR A 188 23.06 40.64 17.26
C TYR A 188 24.22 41.20 18.08
N VAL A 189 24.54 40.59 19.23
CA VAL A 189 25.62 41.04 20.13
C VAL A 189 26.96 40.53 19.65
N SER A 190 27.05 39.25 19.30
CA SER A 190 28.26 38.63 18.79
C SER A 190 28.50 38.92 17.30
N ASN A 191 27.50 39.47 16.59
CA ASN A 191 27.47 39.60 15.13
C ASN A 191 27.66 38.25 14.43
N VAL A 192 26.95 37.22 14.91
CA VAL A 192 27.04 35.84 14.42
C VAL A 192 25.69 35.38 13.90
N VAL A 193 25.71 34.74 12.74
CA VAL A 193 24.58 33.98 12.20
C VAL A 193 24.97 32.50 12.20
N ALA A 194 24.13 31.65 12.77
CA ALA A 194 24.44 30.24 12.98
C ALA A 194 23.29 29.33 12.59
N PHE A 195 23.62 28.10 12.18
CA PHE A 195 22.67 27.07 11.78
C PHE A 195 22.97 25.77 12.51
N PHE A 196 21.91 25.12 12.98
CA PHE A 196 21.95 23.82 13.61
C PHE A 196 21.03 22.89 12.82
N VAL A 197 21.54 21.71 12.48
CA VAL A 197 20.79 20.63 11.84
C VAL A 197 20.71 19.48 12.83
N ASP A 198 19.48 19.06 13.14
CA ASP A 198 19.13 18.03 14.13
C ASP A 198 19.78 18.20 15.52
N PRO A 199 19.71 19.40 16.14
CA PRO A 199 20.21 19.59 17.50
C PRO A 199 19.32 18.89 18.54
N ASP A 200 19.93 18.44 19.65
CA ASP A 200 19.17 18.06 20.84
C ASP A 200 18.68 19.33 21.57
N LEU A 201 17.41 19.66 21.35
CA LEU A 201 16.73 20.81 21.97
C LEU A 201 16.53 20.66 23.49
N ASN A 202 16.80 19.49 24.07
CA ASN A 202 16.72 19.26 25.52
C ASN A 202 18.07 19.44 26.23
N ALA A 203 19.14 19.69 25.46
CA ALA A 203 20.47 20.01 25.96
C ALA A 203 20.71 21.53 25.85
N ALA A 204 21.69 22.04 26.61
CA ALA A 204 22.18 23.41 26.42
C ALA A 204 22.73 23.62 24.99
N GLU A 205 22.62 24.84 24.46
CA GLU A 205 22.98 25.18 23.07
C GLU A 205 24.32 24.53 22.64
N PRO A 206 24.30 23.61 21.65
CA PRO A 206 25.49 22.90 21.19
C PRO A 206 26.35 23.82 20.30
N PRO A 207 27.55 23.38 19.87
CA PRO A 207 28.25 24.05 18.78
C PRO A 207 27.43 24.00 17.48
N PRO A 208 27.38 25.09 16.68
CA PRO A 208 26.58 25.13 15.46
C PRO A 208 27.14 24.26 14.34
N THR A 209 26.24 23.70 13.52
CA THR A 209 26.56 22.92 12.32
C THR A 209 27.24 23.76 11.25
N ALA A 210 26.83 25.02 11.11
CA ALA A 210 27.49 26.04 10.28
C ALA A 210 27.31 27.43 10.92
N SER A 211 28.26 28.35 10.70
CA SER A 211 28.15 29.73 11.19
C SER A 211 28.99 30.71 10.38
N LEU A 212 28.55 31.96 10.30
CA LEU A 212 29.30 33.09 9.73
C LEU A 212 29.22 34.31 10.65
N THR A 213 30.21 35.19 10.56
CA THR A 213 30.11 36.56 11.10
C THR A 213 29.29 37.41 10.14
N TYR A 214 28.26 38.10 10.65
CA TYR A 214 27.47 39.06 9.88
C TYR A 214 27.85 40.49 10.28
N THR A 215 28.49 41.24 9.38
CA THR A 215 28.94 42.62 9.65
C THR A 215 28.03 43.68 9.03
N GLY A 216 26.78 43.33 8.68
CA GLY A 216 25.79 44.27 8.18
C GLY A 216 25.09 45.04 9.30
N THR A 217 24.57 46.21 8.98
CA THR A 217 23.85 47.09 9.92
C THR A 217 22.33 46.94 9.86
N ASN A 218 21.81 46.12 8.95
CA ASN A 218 20.39 45.99 8.68
C ASN A 218 19.98 44.54 8.93
N TRP A 219 19.51 44.26 10.15
CA TRP A 219 18.99 42.95 10.50
C TRP A 219 17.47 42.95 10.45
N SER A 220 16.89 41.79 10.13
CA SER A 220 15.45 41.55 10.14
C SER A 220 15.12 40.18 10.71
N THR A 221 13.94 40.07 11.30
CA THR A 221 13.37 38.86 11.89
C THR A 221 12.22 38.28 11.08
N ALA A 222 11.82 38.92 9.98
CA ALA A 222 10.89 38.32 9.01
C ALA A 222 11.41 36.93 8.59
N VAL A 223 10.53 35.94 8.59
CA VAL A 223 10.88 34.55 8.29
C VAL A 223 10.30 34.15 6.95
N ARG A 224 11.16 33.65 6.06
CA ARG A 224 10.76 33.02 4.80
C ARG A 224 11.11 31.54 4.82
N LEU A 225 10.19 30.72 4.33
CA LEU A 225 10.39 29.30 4.06
C LEU A 225 10.25 29.07 2.55
N ALA A 226 11.30 28.52 1.93
CA ALA A 226 11.40 28.45 0.47
C ALA A 226 12.19 27.23 -0.02
N SER A 227 11.82 26.75 -1.21
CA SER A 227 12.59 25.78 -2.00
C SER A 227 12.68 26.18 -3.47
N GLY A 228 13.79 25.81 -4.10
CA GLY A 228 13.95 25.86 -5.55
C GLY A 228 13.25 24.70 -6.25
N SER A 229 13.40 24.64 -7.58
CA SER A 229 12.89 23.52 -8.37
C SER A 229 13.64 22.21 -8.10
N GLY A 230 12.97 21.10 -8.40
CA GLY A 230 13.54 19.76 -8.37
C GLY A 230 13.22 18.95 -7.11
N GLY A 231 12.28 19.37 -6.28
CA GLY A 231 11.82 18.58 -5.14
C GLY A 231 10.89 19.34 -4.19
N GLU A 232 9.77 18.71 -3.82
CA GLU A 232 8.84 19.23 -2.82
C GLU A 232 9.51 19.20 -1.42
N ILE A 233 9.35 20.30 -0.66
CA ILE A 233 9.65 20.36 0.78
C ILE A 233 8.35 20.59 1.53
N SER A 234 8.11 19.82 2.59
CA SER A 234 7.08 20.14 3.58
C SER A 234 7.69 20.70 4.87
N TRP A 235 7.11 21.78 5.36
CA TRP A 235 7.52 22.56 6.52
C TRP A 235 6.47 22.45 7.61
N ASP A 236 6.92 22.29 8.86
CA ASP A 236 6.06 22.02 10.00
C ASP A 236 6.68 22.53 11.31
N LYS A 237 5.86 22.90 12.30
CA LYS A 237 6.28 23.26 13.67
C LYS A 237 7.34 24.36 13.75
N LEU A 238 7.06 25.49 13.09
CA LEU A 238 7.89 26.69 13.19
C LEU A 238 7.71 27.33 14.57
N VAL A 239 8.80 27.57 15.29
CA VAL A 239 8.86 28.26 16.59
C VAL A 239 9.93 29.35 16.47
N VAL A 240 9.60 30.56 16.90
CA VAL A 240 10.52 31.71 16.95
C VAL A 240 10.64 32.17 18.39
N ALA A 241 11.85 32.18 18.94
CA ALA A 241 12.10 32.51 20.35
C ALA A 241 13.40 33.30 20.56
N THR A 242 13.51 33.97 21.71
CA THR A 242 14.72 34.73 22.10
C THR A 242 15.78 33.89 22.82
N THR A 243 15.45 32.66 23.24
CA THR A 243 16.39 31.74 23.89
C THR A 243 16.33 30.33 23.27
N TRP A 244 17.36 29.53 23.56
CA TRP A 244 17.46 28.15 23.13
C TRP A 244 16.43 27.23 23.84
N ASP A 245 16.27 27.40 25.15
CA ASP A 245 15.43 26.53 25.99
C ASP A 245 13.93 26.64 25.62
N ASP A 246 13.52 27.78 25.04
CA ASP A 246 12.16 28.03 24.55
C ASP A 246 11.83 27.31 23.21
N LEU A 247 12.80 26.68 22.53
CA LEU A 247 12.62 26.08 21.20
C LEU A 247 11.98 24.68 21.20
N GLY A 248 11.74 24.07 22.37
CA GLY A 248 10.93 22.87 22.44
C GLY A 248 10.86 22.20 23.81
N THR A 249 9.65 21.82 24.21
CA THR A 249 9.44 20.86 25.32
C THR A 249 9.04 19.51 24.73
N VAL A 250 9.98 18.56 24.71
CA VAL A 250 9.76 17.20 24.18
C VAL A 250 9.60 16.22 25.34
N VAL A 251 8.48 15.49 25.35
CA VAL A 251 8.30 14.35 26.25
C VAL A 251 9.17 13.21 25.74
N THR A 252 10.11 12.72 26.55
CA THR A 252 11.10 11.71 26.14
C THR A 252 10.88 10.34 26.79
N ASN A 253 10.06 10.25 27.84
CA ASN A 253 9.77 8.99 28.52
C ASN A 253 8.30 8.88 28.99
N THR A 254 7.89 7.66 29.37
CA THR A 254 6.52 7.35 29.79
C THR A 254 6.28 7.51 31.30
N ALA A 255 7.21 8.09 32.06
CA ALA A 255 7.01 8.31 33.48
C ALA A 255 5.91 9.35 33.71
N ASP A 256 5.21 9.22 34.83
CA ASP A 256 4.18 10.16 35.25
C ASP A 256 4.75 11.50 35.73
N SER A 257 5.98 11.51 36.25
CA SER A 257 6.67 12.71 36.73
C SER A 257 8.20 12.54 36.71
N GLY A 258 8.93 13.65 36.85
CA GLY A 258 10.39 13.70 36.74
C GLY A 258 10.86 14.07 35.33
N ALA A 259 12.16 14.29 35.17
CA ALA A 259 12.77 14.82 33.95
C ALA A 259 12.30 14.09 32.67
N GLY A 260 11.84 14.84 31.67
CA GLY A 260 11.39 14.31 30.37
C GLY A 260 10.01 13.63 30.37
N SER A 261 9.27 13.68 31.48
CA SER A 261 7.86 13.25 31.55
C SER A 261 6.91 14.30 30.97
N LEU A 262 5.65 13.92 30.70
CA LEU A 262 4.63 14.89 30.26
C LEU A 262 4.33 15.96 31.33
N ARG A 263 4.42 15.64 32.63
CA ARG A 263 4.25 16.67 33.69
C ARG A 263 5.41 17.65 33.73
N ASP A 264 6.62 17.17 33.49
CA ASP A 264 7.83 17.99 33.42
C ASP A 264 7.77 18.93 32.21
N ALA A 265 7.40 18.40 31.04
CA ALA A 265 7.11 19.22 29.86
C ALA A 265 5.99 20.25 30.10
N LEU A 266 4.87 19.86 30.74
CA LEU A 266 3.78 20.80 31.08
C LEU A 266 4.16 21.87 32.12
N ALA A 267 5.16 21.60 32.96
CA ALA A 267 5.64 22.56 33.96
C ALA A 267 6.69 23.52 33.37
N GLY A 268 7.58 22.99 32.53
CA GLY A 268 8.63 23.72 31.83
C GLY A 268 8.13 24.54 30.64
N ALA A 269 7.06 24.11 29.96
CA ALA A 269 6.52 24.81 28.81
C ALA A 269 6.02 26.23 29.17
N PRO A 270 6.28 27.24 28.31
CA PRO A 270 5.67 28.57 28.43
C PRO A 270 4.15 28.51 28.20
N ASP A 271 3.44 29.59 28.55
CA ASP A 271 1.98 29.65 28.38
C ASP A 271 1.64 29.62 26.87
N GLY A 272 0.93 28.57 26.44
CA GLY A 272 0.64 28.31 25.01
C GLY A 272 1.69 27.47 24.30
N GLY A 273 2.77 27.08 24.98
CA GLY A 273 3.88 26.32 24.41
C GLY A 273 3.48 25.00 23.75
N LEU A 274 4.21 24.66 22.68
CA LEU A 274 4.05 23.40 21.95
C LEU A 274 4.82 22.27 22.65
N ILE A 275 4.08 21.26 23.08
CA ILE A 275 4.59 20.03 23.69
C ILE A 275 4.46 18.90 22.67
N THR A 276 5.58 18.30 22.31
CA THR A 276 5.66 17.15 21.40
C THR A 276 6.24 15.94 22.11
N PHE A 277 6.31 14.81 21.42
CA PHE A 277 6.77 13.53 21.98
C PHE A 277 7.91 12.97 21.13
N ALA A 278 8.93 12.42 21.78
CA ALA A 278 10.01 11.71 21.11
C ALA A 278 9.46 10.49 20.35
N PRO A 279 9.95 10.17 19.13
CA PRO A 279 9.41 9.09 18.29
C PRO A 279 9.30 7.72 18.99
N ALA A 280 10.19 7.42 19.93
CA ALA A 280 10.18 6.19 20.74
C ALA A 280 8.92 6.02 21.62
N LEU A 281 8.12 7.07 21.81
CA LEU A 281 6.87 7.05 22.56
C LEU A 281 5.64 6.68 21.71
N SER A 282 5.81 6.47 20.41
CA SER A 282 4.73 6.06 19.50
C SER A 282 4.06 4.77 19.98
N GLY A 283 2.74 4.81 20.17
CA GLY A 283 1.92 3.71 20.68
C GLY A 283 2.14 3.37 22.17
N LYS A 284 2.91 4.15 22.92
CA LYS A 284 3.13 3.92 24.37
C LYS A 284 2.00 4.49 25.23
N THR A 285 1.98 4.08 26.50
CA THR A 285 1.05 4.60 27.52
C THR A 285 1.81 5.33 28.62
N ILE A 286 1.50 6.61 28.82
CA ILE A 286 1.80 7.37 30.03
C ILE A 286 0.72 7.01 31.05
N THR A 287 1.11 6.35 32.14
CA THR A 287 0.18 5.91 33.20
C THR A 287 0.27 6.88 34.36
N LEU A 288 -0.80 7.64 34.62
CA LEU A 288 -0.81 8.63 35.70
C LEU A 288 -0.93 7.95 37.07
N THR A 289 -0.13 8.42 38.03
CA THR A 289 -0.06 7.87 39.41
C THR A 289 -0.16 8.95 40.49
N GLY A 290 0.25 10.18 40.18
CA GLY A 290 0.17 11.37 41.04
C GLY A 290 -1.12 12.18 40.88
N GLY A 291 -2.14 11.63 40.22
CA GLY A 291 -3.45 12.28 39.99
C GLY A 291 -3.64 12.81 38.57
N GLU A 292 -4.56 13.76 38.40
CA GLU A 292 -4.85 14.37 37.09
C GLU A 292 -3.72 15.29 36.59
N LEU A 293 -3.67 15.53 35.29
CA LEU A 293 -2.87 16.61 34.69
C LEU A 293 -3.63 17.94 34.84
N SER A 294 -3.13 18.84 35.69
CA SER A 294 -3.72 20.17 35.91
C SER A 294 -3.18 21.16 34.88
N LEU A 295 -4.04 21.58 33.95
CA LEU A 295 -3.73 22.52 32.88
C LEU A 295 -4.17 23.93 33.30
N SER A 296 -3.32 24.58 34.10
CA SER A 296 -3.50 25.97 34.57
C SER A 296 -2.86 27.02 33.66
N ARG A 297 -2.31 26.59 32.53
CA ARG A 297 -1.72 27.39 31.45
C ARG A 297 -2.40 27.04 30.13
N ASN A 298 -2.26 27.90 29.13
CA ASN A 298 -2.52 27.52 27.74
C ASN A 298 -1.51 26.45 27.31
N ALA A 299 -1.89 25.51 26.44
CA ALA A 299 -0.98 24.45 25.99
C ALA A 299 -1.40 23.84 24.64
N ALA A 300 -0.44 23.56 23.76
CA ALA A 300 -0.64 22.73 22.59
C ALA A 300 0.07 21.39 22.79
N ILE A 301 -0.67 20.31 22.99
CA ILE A 301 -0.11 18.97 23.16
C ILE A 301 -0.33 18.21 21.85
N ASP A 302 0.77 17.92 21.15
CA ASP A 302 0.73 17.37 19.80
C ASP A 302 1.47 16.02 19.71
N ALA A 303 0.70 14.96 19.50
CA ALA A 303 1.19 13.62 19.22
C ALA A 303 1.08 13.24 17.72
N SER A 304 0.75 14.17 16.82
CA SER A 304 0.62 13.87 15.37
C SER A 304 1.93 13.42 14.71
N GLY A 305 3.07 13.79 15.30
CA GLY A 305 4.40 13.30 14.92
C GLY A 305 4.69 11.86 15.37
N LEU A 306 3.80 11.23 16.15
CA LEU A 306 3.88 9.82 16.50
C LEU A 306 2.92 9.02 15.58
N PRO A 307 3.41 8.13 14.70
CA PRO A 307 2.57 7.36 13.78
C PRO A 307 1.43 6.56 14.43
N ARG A 308 1.54 6.25 15.73
CA ARG A 308 0.57 5.48 16.51
C ARG A 308 0.02 6.26 17.71
N GLY A 309 0.22 7.59 17.72
CA GLY A 309 -0.14 8.49 18.81
C GLY A 309 0.47 8.09 20.16
N ILE A 310 -0.17 8.54 21.24
CA ILE A 310 0.18 8.17 22.62
C ILE A 310 -1.07 8.07 23.49
N ARG A 311 -1.09 7.11 24.42
CA ARG A 311 -2.16 6.98 25.42
C ARG A 311 -1.75 7.69 26.72
N ILE A 312 -2.61 8.55 27.23
CA ILE A 312 -2.52 9.10 28.58
C ILE A 312 -3.63 8.45 29.39
N SER A 313 -3.25 7.58 30.32
CA SER A 313 -4.16 6.75 31.10
C SER A 313 -4.29 7.28 32.52
N GLY A 314 -5.51 7.56 32.97
CA GLY A 314 -5.82 7.87 34.38
C GLY A 314 -5.76 6.65 35.31
N ASN A 315 -5.34 5.49 34.79
CA ASN A 315 -5.07 4.25 35.54
C ASN A 315 -6.25 3.74 36.40
N ARG A 316 -7.48 4.13 36.04
CA ARG A 316 -8.71 3.93 36.84
C ARG A 316 -8.60 4.46 38.28
N ALA A 317 -7.70 5.41 38.51
CA ALA A 317 -7.36 5.96 39.82
C ALA A 317 -7.63 7.47 39.92
N SER A 318 -7.50 8.22 38.81
CA SER A 318 -7.79 9.64 38.75
C SER A 318 -8.44 10.05 37.44
N ARG A 319 -8.99 11.27 37.40
CA ARG A 319 -9.24 11.97 36.14
C ARG A 319 -7.93 12.06 35.33
N VAL A 320 -8.02 12.13 34.01
CA VAL A 320 -6.82 12.29 33.16
C VAL A 320 -6.37 13.75 33.09
N MET A 321 -7.26 14.68 32.72
CA MET A 321 -6.96 16.10 32.53
C MET A 321 -7.99 17.03 33.16
N ASN A 322 -7.53 18.17 33.70
CA ASN A 322 -8.37 19.23 34.21
C ASN A 322 -7.90 20.59 33.69
N ILE A 323 -8.72 21.25 32.88
CA ILE A 323 -8.43 22.51 32.19
C ILE A 323 -9.09 23.66 32.95
N ALA A 324 -8.27 24.57 33.46
CA ALA A 324 -8.73 25.72 34.25
C ALA A 324 -9.46 26.77 33.40
N SER A 325 -10.28 27.60 34.05
CA SER A 325 -11.02 28.65 33.36
C SER A 325 -10.10 29.68 32.68
N GLY A 326 -10.54 30.14 31.50
CA GLY A 326 -9.78 31.08 30.66
C GLY A 326 -8.49 30.51 30.06
N ARG A 327 -8.33 29.18 30.03
CA ARG A 327 -7.25 28.51 29.29
C ARG A 327 -7.73 28.02 27.91
N ASN A 328 -6.82 27.93 26.97
CA ASN A 328 -6.97 27.31 25.66
C ASN A 328 -6.01 26.12 25.57
N VAL A 329 -6.56 24.93 25.40
CA VAL A 329 -5.80 23.68 25.28
C VAL A 329 -6.12 23.02 23.96
N ARG A 330 -5.09 22.75 23.16
CA ARG A 330 -5.20 21.98 21.91
C ARG A 330 -4.61 20.58 22.13
N LEU A 331 -5.34 19.56 21.71
CA LEU A 331 -4.94 18.16 21.74
C LEU A 331 -4.95 17.62 20.30
N ASN A 332 -3.81 17.13 19.81
CA ASN A 332 -3.72 16.50 18.49
C ASN A 332 -3.20 15.05 18.61
N HIS A 333 -3.96 14.11 18.03
CA HIS A 333 -3.63 12.68 17.94
C HIS A 333 -3.39 11.91 19.27
N LEU A 334 -4.00 12.37 20.37
CA LEU A 334 -3.90 11.73 21.69
C LEU A 334 -5.03 10.73 21.98
N THR A 335 -4.74 9.75 22.83
CA THR A 335 -5.74 8.87 23.46
C THR A 335 -5.87 9.17 24.94
N ILE A 336 -7.01 9.72 25.37
CA ILE A 336 -7.32 10.07 26.76
C ILE A 336 -8.22 8.98 27.35
N ALA A 337 -7.71 8.24 28.34
CA ALA A 337 -8.32 6.96 28.68
C ALA A 337 -8.21 6.50 30.13
N ASP A 338 -9.02 5.49 30.47
CA ASP A 338 -9.10 4.86 31.81
C ASP A 338 -9.24 5.87 32.96
N GLY A 339 -9.71 7.09 32.70
CA GLY A 339 -9.91 8.09 33.73
C GLY A 339 -11.00 7.63 34.70
N PHE A 340 -10.81 7.86 36.00
CA PHE A 340 -11.80 7.56 37.03
C PHE A 340 -11.95 8.73 38.01
N THR A 341 -13.18 9.19 38.22
CA THR A 341 -13.46 10.22 39.23
C THR A 341 -14.80 10.01 39.93
N GLY A 342 -14.86 10.39 41.21
CA GLY A 342 -16.12 10.52 41.95
C GLY A 342 -16.95 11.75 41.55
N SER A 343 -16.37 12.67 40.77
CA SER A 343 -16.96 13.97 40.40
C SER A 343 -17.33 14.02 38.91
N PHE A 344 -16.86 15.02 38.16
CA PHE A 344 -17.25 15.28 36.76
C PHE A 344 -16.09 15.03 35.81
N GLY A 345 -16.37 14.59 34.57
CA GLY A 345 -15.34 14.39 33.53
C GLY A 345 -14.30 13.36 33.95
N GLY A 346 -14.57 12.07 33.73
CA GLY A 346 -13.59 11.00 33.99
C GLY A 346 -12.33 11.15 33.14
N GLY A 347 -12.48 11.43 31.84
CA GLY A 347 -11.37 11.76 30.96
C GLY A 347 -10.88 13.20 31.19
N ILE A 348 -11.72 14.16 30.80
CA ILE A 348 -11.40 15.59 30.80
C ILE A 348 -12.51 16.37 31.53
N ASN A 349 -12.09 17.28 32.41
CA ASN A 349 -12.93 18.36 32.94
C ASN A 349 -12.40 19.68 32.37
N THR A 350 -13.25 20.51 31.76
CA THR A 350 -12.84 21.80 31.22
C THR A 350 -13.76 22.94 31.65
N GLU A 351 -13.12 24.00 32.14
CA GLU A 351 -13.72 25.35 32.31
C GLU A 351 -13.13 26.35 31.29
N GLY A 352 -12.24 25.89 30.41
CA GLY A 352 -11.60 26.63 29.33
C GLY A 352 -11.98 26.10 27.94
N ALA A 353 -11.37 26.66 26.91
CA ALA A 353 -11.51 26.19 25.53
C ALA A 353 -10.66 24.94 25.28
N LEU A 354 -11.26 23.95 24.62
CA LEU A 354 -10.63 22.67 24.27
C LEU A 354 -10.80 22.39 22.78
N THR A 355 -9.69 22.35 22.04
CA THR A 355 -9.66 21.87 20.65
C THR A 355 -9.10 20.45 20.62
N MET A 356 -9.76 19.55 19.88
CA MET A 356 -9.34 18.15 19.72
C MET A 356 -9.33 17.77 18.23
N VAL A 357 -8.19 17.30 17.73
CA VAL A 357 -8.02 16.80 16.37
C VAL A 357 -7.49 15.37 16.41
N ASP A 358 -8.09 14.46 15.64
CA ASP A 358 -7.68 13.05 15.54
C ASP A 358 -7.57 12.32 16.91
N CYS A 359 -8.31 12.78 17.91
CA CYS A 359 -8.22 12.32 19.29
C CYS A 359 -9.21 11.20 19.63
N ARG A 360 -8.89 10.44 20.68
CA ARG A 360 -9.69 9.29 21.15
C ARG A 360 -9.98 9.44 22.64
N ILE A 361 -11.24 9.69 23.00
CA ILE A 361 -11.69 9.73 24.40
C ILE A 361 -12.34 8.39 24.72
N THR A 362 -11.66 7.54 25.50
CA THR A 362 -12.00 6.12 25.56
C THR A 362 -12.01 5.51 26.96
N ASP A 363 -13.05 4.74 27.26
CA ASP A 363 -13.16 3.91 28.48
C ASP A 363 -13.04 4.70 29.80
N ASN A 364 -13.36 6.00 29.78
CA ASN A 364 -13.31 6.87 30.95
C ASN A 364 -14.60 6.79 31.76
N THR A 365 -14.49 6.82 33.08
CA THR A 365 -15.60 6.63 34.02
C THR A 365 -15.72 7.79 35.01
N ALA A 366 -16.93 8.30 35.22
CA ALA A 366 -17.26 9.16 36.35
C ALA A 366 -18.46 8.59 37.12
N VAL A 367 -18.38 8.57 38.45
CA VAL A 367 -19.54 8.25 39.31
C VAL A 367 -20.52 9.42 39.34
N GLY A 368 -20.01 10.65 39.18
CA GLY A 368 -20.83 11.82 38.89
C GLY A 368 -21.08 12.00 37.40
N VAL A 369 -21.10 13.24 36.95
CA VAL A 369 -21.96 13.68 35.84
C VAL A 369 -21.60 13.10 34.45
N CYS A 370 -20.32 13.06 34.04
CA CYS A 370 -19.93 12.66 32.68
C CYS A 370 -18.65 11.82 32.65
N GLY A 371 -18.65 10.72 31.89
CA GLY A 371 -17.51 9.82 31.75
C GLY A 371 -16.35 10.39 30.92
N GLY A 372 -16.62 10.84 29.69
CA GLY A 372 -15.60 11.34 28.78
C GLY A 372 -15.16 12.78 29.09
N VAL A 373 -15.88 13.76 28.54
CA VAL A 373 -15.58 15.20 28.66
C VAL A 373 -16.74 15.94 29.33
N TYR A 374 -16.45 16.69 30.38
CA TYR A 374 -17.38 17.63 31.00
C TYR A 374 -16.93 19.07 30.70
N SER A 375 -17.79 19.86 30.04
CA SER A 375 -17.56 21.29 29.82
C SER A 375 -18.50 22.15 30.67
N PHE A 376 -17.93 23.20 31.27
CA PHE A 376 -18.63 24.11 32.19
C PHE A 376 -18.14 25.56 32.05
N PHE A 377 -18.89 26.51 32.63
CA PHE A 377 -18.57 27.95 32.70
C PHE A 377 -18.15 28.63 31.38
N GLY A 378 -18.74 28.24 30.25
CA GLY A 378 -18.48 28.87 28.96
C GLY A 378 -17.29 28.29 28.18
N GLY A 379 -16.65 27.24 28.70
CA GLY A 379 -15.65 26.47 27.95
C GLY A 379 -16.22 25.93 26.64
N GLY A 380 -15.58 26.26 25.53
CA GLY A 380 -15.94 25.74 24.21
C GLY A 380 -15.23 24.41 23.90
N ILE A 381 -15.88 23.54 23.14
CA ILE A 381 -15.24 22.35 22.54
C ILE A 381 -15.29 22.49 21.02
N ASP A 382 -14.17 22.32 20.34
CA ASP A 382 -14.14 22.03 18.89
C ASP A 382 -13.44 20.69 18.67
N ALA A 383 -14.17 19.69 18.21
CA ALA A 383 -13.65 18.35 17.97
C ALA A 383 -13.79 17.98 16.48
N LEU A 384 -12.66 17.62 15.87
CA LEU A 384 -12.56 17.23 14.47
C LEU A 384 -11.98 15.82 14.37
N ARG A 385 -12.64 14.94 13.61
CA ARG A 385 -12.19 13.56 13.35
C ARG A 385 -11.94 12.71 14.61
N CYS A 386 -12.72 12.92 15.66
CA CYS A 386 -12.51 12.28 16.98
C CYS A 386 -13.43 11.07 17.23
N THR A 387 -12.94 10.09 18.01
CA THR A 387 -13.79 9.01 18.55
C THR A 387 -14.04 9.20 20.04
N PHE A 388 -15.31 9.05 20.44
CA PHE A 388 -15.70 8.91 21.84
C PHE A 388 -16.30 7.51 22.02
N ARG A 389 -15.63 6.61 22.76
CA ARG A 389 -16.12 5.24 22.97
C ARG A 389 -16.02 4.72 24.40
N GLY A 390 -16.97 3.86 24.80
CA GLY A 390 -16.94 3.15 26.09
C GLY A 390 -16.99 4.03 27.34
N ASN A 391 -17.20 5.35 27.21
CA ASN A 391 -17.17 6.27 28.35
C ASN A 391 -18.47 6.14 29.15
N THR A 392 -18.35 6.15 30.48
CA THR A 392 -19.46 5.88 31.41
C THR A 392 -19.62 7.01 32.43
N GLY A 393 -20.80 7.62 32.52
CA GLY A 393 -21.11 8.64 33.52
C GLY A 393 -22.50 8.45 34.14
N ALA A 394 -22.88 9.29 35.10
CA ALA A 394 -24.25 9.34 35.61
C ALA A 394 -25.22 9.83 34.52
N ASP A 395 -24.99 11.04 34.01
CA ASP A 395 -25.95 11.78 33.17
C ASP A 395 -25.40 12.08 31.76
N GLY A 396 -24.27 11.45 31.41
CA GLY A 396 -23.53 11.69 30.18
C GLY A 396 -22.46 10.61 30.01
N GLY A 397 -22.53 9.79 28.97
CA GLY A 397 -21.46 8.83 28.70
C GLY A 397 -20.22 9.52 28.15
N ALA A 398 -20.30 10.07 26.94
CA ALA A 398 -19.16 10.71 26.26
C ALA A 398 -18.99 12.20 26.59
N ILE A 399 -20.02 13.03 26.41
CA ILE A 399 -19.91 14.48 26.60
C ILE A 399 -21.14 15.00 27.37
N ARG A 400 -20.90 15.95 28.29
CA ARG A 400 -21.96 16.84 28.77
C ARG A 400 -21.50 18.29 28.74
N HIS A 401 -22.39 19.15 28.25
CA HIS A 401 -22.18 20.59 28.08
C HIS A 401 -23.18 21.42 28.89
N GLN A 402 -22.68 22.46 29.57
CA GLN A 402 -23.47 23.33 30.45
C GLN A 402 -22.79 24.69 30.70
N ASN A 403 -23.58 25.71 31.04
CA ASN A 403 -23.27 27.13 31.20
C ASN A 403 -22.70 27.86 29.95
N ALA A 404 -23.48 27.89 28.88
CA ALA A 404 -23.48 28.87 27.77
C ALA A 404 -22.27 28.91 26.81
N GLY A 405 -21.36 27.94 26.85
CA GLY A 405 -20.32 27.79 25.82
C GLY A 405 -20.87 27.23 24.49
N SER A 406 -19.99 27.05 23.50
CA SER A 406 -20.30 26.41 22.22
C SER A 406 -19.54 25.09 22.03
N VAL A 407 -20.23 24.07 21.53
CA VAL A 407 -19.63 22.76 21.18
C VAL A 407 -19.79 22.51 19.68
N THR A 408 -18.69 22.35 18.96
CA THR A 408 -18.66 21.99 17.53
C THR A 408 -18.06 20.60 17.39
N LEU A 409 -18.79 19.69 16.75
CA LEU A 409 -18.39 18.31 16.52
C LEU A 409 -18.46 18.03 15.02
N ARG A 410 -17.32 17.70 14.42
CA ARG A 410 -17.17 17.49 12.97
C ARG A 410 -16.51 16.15 12.72
N HIS A 411 -17.13 15.31 11.89
CA HIS A 411 -16.55 14.02 11.48
C HIS A 411 -16.25 13.13 12.68
N CYS A 412 -17.13 13.09 13.68
CA CYS A 412 -16.90 12.39 14.95
C CYS A 412 -17.80 11.14 15.09
N THR A 413 -17.24 10.09 15.68
CA THR A 413 -17.97 8.85 16.01
C THR A 413 -18.13 8.70 17.52
N PHE A 414 -19.39 8.55 17.96
CA PHE A 414 -19.78 8.29 19.34
C PHE A 414 -20.38 6.88 19.43
N SER A 415 -19.69 5.93 20.09
CA SER A 415 -20.21 4.56 20.17
C SER A 415 -19.90 3.81 21.46
N GLY A 416 -20.89 3.05 21.96
CA GLY A 416 -20.76 2.26 23.20
C GLY A 416 -20.64 3.09 24.48
N ASN A 417 -20.99 4.37 24.46
CA ASN A 417 -20.96 5.23 25.65
C ASN A 417 -22.24 5.04 26.48
N LYS A 418 -22.15 5.25 27.80
CA LYS A 418 -23.18 4.84 28.75
C LYS A 418 -23.50 5.87 29.82
N ALA A 419 -24.76 6.26 29.91
CA ALA A 419 -25.32 6.88 31.11
C ALA A 419 -25.73 5.79 32.11
N THR A 420 -25.65 6.09 33.42
CA THR A 420 -25.96 5.15 34.51
C THR A 420 -27.07 5.64 35.43
N SER A 421 -27.39 6.93 35.37
CA SER A 421 -28.59 7.51 35.99
C SER A 421 -29.79 7.43 35.03
N ALA A 422 -30.98 7.74 35.53
CA ALA A 422 -32.21 7.73 34.72
C ALA A 422 -32.40 9.00 33.86
N VAL A 423 -31.49 9.99 33.94
CA VAL A 423 -31.60 11.31 33.30
C VAL A 423 -30.27 11.69 32.64
N GLY A 424 -30.27 11.87 31.32
CA GLY A 424 -29.10 12.33 30.57
C GLY A 424 -28.63 11.36 29.48
N GLY A 425 -27.95 11.90 28.48
CA GLY A 425 -27.64 11.21 27.22
C GLY A 425 -26.51 10.19 27.32
N GLY A 426 -26.72 8.97 26.81
CA GLY A 426 -25.68 7.95 26.74
C GLY A 426 -24.47 8.38 25.89
N ALA A 427 -24.67 9.12 24.80
CA ALA A 427 -23.59 9.80 24.08
C ALA A 427 -23.39 11.24 24.59
N LEU A 428 -24.37 12.11 24.34
CA LEU A 428 -24.23 13.57 24.51
C LEU A 428 -25.43 14.15 25.28
N ALA A 429 -25.15 14.92 26.32
CA ALA A 429 -26.14 15.67 27.08
C ALA A 429 -25.89 17.18 26.96
N VAL A 430 -26.83 17.91 26.36
CA VAL A 430 -26.77 19.38 26.20
C VAL A 430 -27.83 20.00 27.13
N ILE A 431 -27.36 20.64 28.21
CA ILE A 431 -28.24 21.22 29.24
C ILE A 431 -28.56 22.69 28.94
N ASP A 432 -27.61 23.39 28.34
CA ASP A 432 -27.74 24.76 27.83
C ASP A 432 -26.62 25.03 26.79
N GLY A 433 -26.53 26.26 26.28
CA GLY A 433 -25.52 26.65 25.29
C GLY A 433 -25.85 26.20 23.86
N THR A 434 -24.87 26.32 22.97
CA THR A 434 -25.00 25.90 21.57
C THR A 434 -24.21 24.63 21.30
N THR A 435 -24.73 23.74 20.47
CA THR A 435 -24.00 22.55 20.02
C THR A 435 -24.32 22.22 18.57
N THR A 436 -23.29 22.08 17.73
CA THR A 436 -23.43 21.77 16.31
C THR A 436 -22.75 20.44 16.03
N LEU A 437 -23.48 19.46 15.50
CA LEU A 437 -22.93 18.23 14.95
C LEU A 437 -23.02 18.33 13.43
N VAL A 438 -21.88 18.15 12.75
CA VAL A 438 -21.79 18.10 11.29
C VAL A 438 -21.15 16.77 10.91
N HIS A 439 -21.81 15.98 10.05
CA HIS A 439 -21.31 14.71 9.56
C HIS A 439 -20.78 13.84 10.72
N CYS A 440 -21.64 13.50 11.69
CA CYS A 440 -21.29 12.71 12.88
C CYS A 440 -22.11 11.42 12.96
N THR A 441 -21.55 10.39 13.60
CA THR A 441 -22.22 9.09 13.80
C THR A 441 -22.37 8.79 15.28
N VAL A 442 -23.61 8.68 15.75
CA VAL A 442 -23.97 8.42 17.16
C VAL A 442 -24.78 7.11 17.22
N THR A 443 -24.14 6.02 17.63
CA THR A 443 -24.73 4.66 17.57
C THR A 443 -24.24 3.72 18.68
N ASP A 444 -25.05 2.74 19.07
CA ASP A 444 -24.78 1.80 20.19
C ASP A 444 -24.55 2.45 21.57
N ASN A 445 -25.01 3.69 21.77
CA ASN A 445 -24.91 4.37 23.07
C ASN A 445 -26.15 4.08 23.94
N GLN A 446 -25.98 4.00 25.26
CA GLN A 446 -26.95 3.38 26.17
C GLN A 446 -27.30 4.29 27.36
N ALA A 447 -28.57 4.32 27.74
CA ALA A 447 -29.03 4.92 28.99
C ALA A 447 -30.20 4.09 29.59
N PRO A 448 -30.23 3.85 30.91
CA PRO A 448 -31.29 3.04 31.54
C PRO A 448 -32.64 3.75 31.65
N GLY A 449 -32.72 5.06 31.34
CA GLY A 449 -33.95 5.85 31.41
C GLY A 449 -34.26 6.65 30.15
N GLN A 450 -33.36 7.55 29.75
CA GLN A 450 -33.61 8.63 28.78
C GLN A 450 -32.45 8.77 27.81
N ALA A 451 -32.72 8.88 26.50
CA ALA A 451 -31.73 9.11 25.44
C ALA A 451 -30.43 8.29 25.51
N GLY A 452 -30.38 7.17 24.80
CA GLY A 452 -29.11 6.48 24.54
C GLY A 452 -28.15 7.37 23.73
N GLY A 453 -28.66 8.09 22.72
CA GLY A 453 -27.89 9.03 21.91
C GLY A 453 -27.80 10.43 22.55
N LEU A 454 -28.70 11.32 22.10
CA LEU A 454 -28.67 12.76 22.38
C LEU A 454 -29.79 13.20 23.34
N PHE A 455 -29.42 13.87 24.43
CA PHE A 455 -30.34 14.48 25.39
C PHE A 455 -30.27 16.01 25.32
N LEU A 456 -31.43 16.69 25.27
CA LEU A 456 -31.54 18.15 25.21
C LEU A 456 -32.50 18.72 26.26
N GLN A 457 -32.09 19.78 26.94
CA GLN A 457 -32.92 20.55 27.88
C GLN A 457 -32.78 22.06 27.65
N SER A 458 -33.83 22.85 27.90
CA SER A 458 -33.80 24.31 27.76
C SER A 458 -32.85 24.96 28.78
N PRO A 459 -32.06 25.99 28.40
CA PRO A 459 -32.09 26.72 27.12
C PRO A 459 -31.15 26.20 26.00
N ALA A 460 -30.81 24.91 25.93
CA ALA A 460 -29.95 24.37 24.87
C ALA A 460 -30.48 24.63 23.46
N THR A 461 -29.55 24.87 22.53
CA THR A 461 -29.80 24.95 21.08
C THR A 461 -28.84 23.99 20.38
N VAL A 462 -29.39 23.01 19.67
CA VAL A 462 -28.60 22.01 18.93
C VAL A 462 -28.91 22.08 17.43
N THR A 463 -27.88 22.09 16.60
CA THR A 463 -27.96 21.93 15.14
C THR A 463 -27.41 20.57 14.74
N LEU A 464 -28.12 19.85 13.87
CA LEU A 464 -27.70 18.55 13.32
C LEU A 464 -27.63 18.65 11.80
N GLU A 465 -26.44 18.45 11.24
CA GLU A 465 -26.19 18.47 9.80
C GLU A 465 -25.59 17.15 9.34
N ASN A 466 -26.26 16.47 8.41
CA ASN A 466 -25.77 15.24 7.77
C ASN A 466 -25.32 14.14 8.76
N CYS A 467 -26.03 13.99 9.89
CA CYS A 467 -25.66 13.07 10.97
C CYS A 467 -26.47 11.77 10.97
N ILE A 468 -25.84 10.68 11.42
CA ILE A 468 -26.52 9.44 11.82
C ILE A 468 -26.71 9.47 13.35
N ILE A 469 -27.95 9.36 13.82
CA ILE A 469 -28.28 9.12 15.22
C ILE A 469 -29.27 7.95 15.28
N ALA A 470 -28.74 6.73 15.31
CA ALA A 470 -29.51 5.50 15.17
C ALA A 470 -28.85 4.31 15.91
N GLY A 471 -29.65 3.33 16.32
CA GLY A 471 -29.16 2.14 17.04
C GLY A 471 -28.81 2.40 18.51
N ASN A 472 -29.19 3.56 19.08
CA ASN A 472 -28.98 3.84 20.49
C ASN A 472 -30.10 3.23 21.35
N GLN A 473 -29.85 3.05 22.65
CA GLN A 473 -30.74 2.29 23.54
C GLN A 473 -31.13 3.09 24.78
N ALA A 474 -32.41 3.45 24.89
CA ALA A 474 -33.04 3.87 26.14
C ALA A 474 -34.57 3.63 26.10
N PRO A 475 -35.25 3.48 27.25
CA PRO A 475 -36.71 3.36 27.30
C PRO A 475 -37.50 4.56 26.74
N LEU A 476 -36.91 5.77 26.75
CA LEU A 476 -37.53 6.99 26.25
C LEU A 476 -36.58 7.79 25.37
N GLY A 477 -36.99 8.03 24.12
CA GLY A 477 -36.26 8.87 23.15
C GLY A 477 -34.88 8.30 22.83
N ALA A 478 -34.81 7.00 22.51
CA ALA A 478 -33.57 6.22 22.46
C ALA A 478 -32.44 6.90 21.67
N ASP A 479 -32.73 7.43 20.48
CA ASP A 479 -31.77 8.18 19.67
C ASP A 479 -31.71 9.66 20.08
N ILE A 480 -32.86 10.34 20.18
CA ILE A 480 -32.95 11.73 20.64
C ILE A 480 -34.10 11.90 21.64
N LEU A 481 -33.81 12.49 22.80
CA LEU A 481 -34.81 13.03 23.74
C LEU A 481 -34.68 14.54 23.86
N LYS A 482 -35.63 15.27 23.26
CA LYS A 482 -35.82 16.71 23.47
C LYS A 482 -36.80 16.94 24.62
N VAL A 483 -36.29 17.18 25.83
CA VAL A 483 -37.15 17.57 26.98
C VAL A 483 -37.63 19.00 26.82
N SER A 484 -36.76 19.90 26.37
CA SER A 484 -37.04 21.30 26.05
C SER A 484 -35.83 21.92 25.33
N GLY A 485 -35.94 23.17 24.86
CA GLY A 485 -34.90 23.84 24.06
C GLY A 485 -35.17 23.77 22.56
N THR A 486 -34.16 24.09 21.75
CA THR A 486 -34.24 24.15 20.28
C THR A 486 -33.42 23.04 19.67
N LEU A 487 -34.00 22.32 18.70
CA LEU A 487 -33.32 21.35 17.85
C LEU A 487 -33.58 21.76 16.40
N THR A 488 -32.52 21.99 15.64
CA THR A 488 -32.56 22.49 14.26
C THR A 488 -31.89 21.48 13.34
N PRO A 489 -32.65 20.66 12.60
CA PRO A 489 -32.08 19.85 11.53
C PRO A 489 -31.71 20.71 10.31
N THR A 490 -30.52 20.50 9.77
CA THR A 490 -30.03 20.97 8.46
C THR A 490 -29.51 19.77 7.65
N GLY A 491 -29.46 19.89 6.33
CA GLY A 491 -29.09 18.77 5.44
C GLY A 491 -30.00 17.54 5.60
N THR A 492 -29.47 16.36 5.30
CA THR A 492 -30.19 15.08 5.41
C THR A 492 -29.66 14.27 6.60
N ASN A 493 -30.49 14.02 7.62
CA ASN A 493 -30.07 13.25 8.80
C ASN A 493 -30.80 11.90 8.87
N LEU A 494 -30.08 10.85 9.27
CA LEU A 494 -30.63 9.52 9.52
C LEU A 494 -30.92 9.35 11.01
N ILE A 495 -32.18 9.25 11.38
CA ILE A 495 -32.66 9.11 12.76
C ILE A 495 -33.33 7.75 12.93
N GLY A 496 -32.73 6.86 13.73
CA GLY A 496 -33.25 5.52 13.94
C GLY A 496 -34.68 5.53 14.49
N SER A 497 -34.96 6.38 15.47
CA SER A 497 -36.26 6.54 16.11
C SER A 497 -36.59 7.99 16.46
N ASN A 498 -37.64 8.55 15.84
CA ASN A 498 -38.08 9.93 16.08
C ASN A 498 -38.97 10.13 17.33
N GLN A 499 -39.03 9.16 18.25
CA GLN A 499 -40.04 9.05 19.32
C GLN A 499 -40.33 10.33 20.11
N SER A 500 -39.34 11.22 20.29
CA SER A 500 -39.47 12.46 21.07
C SER A 500 -39.16 13.74 20.28
N VAL A 501 -39.07 13.64 18.95
CA VAL A 501 -38.67 14.72 18.03
C VAL A 501 -39.48 14.67 16.71
N THR A 502 -40.72 14.17 16.76
CA THR A 502 -41.56 13.94 15.57
C THR A 502 -41.90 15.19 14.77
N SER A 503 -41.76 16.38 15.37
CA SER A 503 -41.96 17.69 14.72
C SER A 503 -40.77 18.12 13.87
N GLU A 504 -39.57 17.85 14.35
CA GLU A 504 -38.29 18.14 13.71
C GLU A 504 -37.93 17.05 12.69
N PHE A 505 -38.26 15.80 13.01
CA PHE A 505 -38.05 14.62 12.18
C PHE A 505 -39.36 13.83 12.00
N PRO A 506 -40.23 14.24 11.04
CA PRO A 506 -41.34 13.42 10.57
C PRO A 506 -40.81 12.09 10.02
N SER A 507 -41.47 10.98 10.34
CA SER A 507 -41.02 9.66 9.86
C SER A 507 -41.38 9.44 8.38
N ASP A 508 -40.39 9.08 7.59
CA ASP A 508 -40.51 8.63 6.19
C ASP A 508 -40.36 7.10 6.04
N GLY A 509 -39.82 6.43 7.06
CA GLY A 509 -39.57 4.98 7.07
C GLY A 509 -38.29 4.53 6.36
N VAL A 510 -37.47 5.47 5.84
CA VAL A 510 -36.22 5.19 5.11
C VAL A 510 -35.02 5.79 5.84
N LEU A 511 -35.10 7.07 6.20
CA LEU A 511 -34.07 7.80 6.93
C LEU A 511 -34.51 8.11 8.36
N VAL A 512 -35.81 8.29 8.58
CA VAL A 512 -36.41 8.59 9.89
C VAL A 512 -37.39 7.49 10.29
N GLY A 513 -36.98 6.65 11.24
CA GLY A 513 -37.79 5.57 11.79
C GLY A 513 -38.64 5.97 13.00
N THR A 514 -39.36 4.99 13.54
CA THR A 514 -40.22 5.14 14.73
C THR A 514 -39.76 4.20 15.85
N SER A 515 -40.33 4.29 17.05
CA SER A 515 -40.00 3.35 18.15
C SER A 515 -40.50 1.92 17.92
N GLY A 516 -41.53 1.73 17.10
CA GLY A 516 -42.05 0.40 16.75
C GLY A 516 -41.43 -0.21 15.48
N ALA A 517 -40.80 0.62 14.66
CA ALA A 517 -40.07 0.24 13.45
C ALA A 517 -38.90 1.24 13.27
N PRO A 518 -37.78 1.03 13.98
CA PRO A 518 -36.62 1.88 13.85
C PRO A 518 -35.89 1.62 12.52
N VAL A 519 -35.28 2.67 11.95
CA VAL A 519 -34.39 2.53 10.79
C VAL A 519 -33.04 1.98 11.26
N ASP A 520 -32.59 0.91 10.63
CA ASP A 520 -31.24 0.37 10.80
C ASP A 520 -30.28 1.10 9.83
N PRO A 521 -29.26 1.82 10.33
CA PRO A 521 -28.28 2.48 9.49
C PRO A 521 -27.29 1.50 8.82
N LYS A 522 -27.36 0.19 9.10
CA LYS A 522 -26.50 -0.88 8.56
C LYS A 522 -25.02 -0.50 8.63
N LEU A 523 -24.56 -0.18 9.83
CA LEU A 523 -23.17 0.20 10.07
C LEU A 523 -22.32 -1.03 10.43
N SER A 524 -21.05 -0.97 10.08
CA SER A 524 -20.03 -1.93 10.50
C SER A 524 -19.82 -1.92 12.03
N PRO A 525 -19.11 -2.91 12.60
CA PRO A 525 -18.56 -2.83 13.94
C PRO A 525 -17.65 -1.61 14.12
N LEU A 526 -17.48 -1.10 15.35
CA LEU A 526 -16.53 -0.01 15.61
C LEU A 526 -15.09 -0.51 15.45
N ALA A 527 -14.36 0.00 14.47
CA ALA A 527 -12.95 -0.31 14.23
C ALA A 527 -12.22 0.87 13.57
N TYR A 528 -10.92 0.75 13.35
CA TYR A 528 -10.24 1.62 12.40
C TYR A 528 -10.55 1.13 10.97
N TYR A 529 -10.83 2.07 10.07
CA TYR A 529 -11.18 1.77 8.67
C TYR A 529 -10.40 2.68 7.68
N GLY A 530 -9.09 2.83 7.90
CA GLY A 530 -8.18 3.69 7.15
C GLY A 530 -7.84 5.02 7.82
N GLY A 531 -8.53 5.37 8.92
CA GLY A 531 -8.41 6.66 9.60
C GLY A 531 -7.60 6.64 10.90
N ARG A 532 -7.12 7.83 11.29
CA ARG A 532 -6.46 8.08 12.58
C ARG A 532 -7.34 7.81 13.81
N THR A 533 -8.64 7.64 13.66
CA THR A 533 -9.59 7.35 14.75
C THR A 533 -10.60 6.27 14.33
N MET A 534 -11.26 5.62 15.29
CA MET A 534 -12.21 4.54 15.00
C MET A 534 -13.54 5.08 14.49
N THR A 535 -14.08 4.45 13.45
CA THR A 535 -15.29 4.84 12.74
C THR A 535 -16.31 3.70 12.68
N ARG A 536 -17.51 4.03 12.21
CA ARG A 536 -18.60 3.10 11.88
C ARG A 536 -18.91 3.30 10.40
N HIS A 537 -18.65 2.30 9.58
CA HIS A 537 -18.72 2.43 8.13
C HIS A 537 -20.10 1.97 7.59
N PRO A 538 -20.77 2.75 6.72
CA PRO A 538 -21.97 2.30 6.01
C PRO A 538 -21.69 1.05 5.17
N LEU A 539 -22.39 -0.05 5.48
CA LEU A 539 -22.30 -1.28 4.70
C LEU A 539 -23.14 -1.16 3.43
N VAL A 540 -22.85 -1.99 2.42
CA VAL A 540 -23.58 -2.02 1.14
C VAL A 540 -25.09 -2.08 1.36
N GLY A 541 -25.83 -1.17 0.70
CA GLY A 541 -27.27 -1.01 0.88
C GLY A 541 -27.70 -0.38 2.20
N SER A 542 -26.80 0.29 2.92
CA SER A 542 -27.14 1.22 4.00
C SER A 542 -27.92 2.42 3.44
N PRO A 543 -28.99 2.89 4.11
CA PRO A 543 -29.71 4.09 3.70
C PRO A 543 -28.93 5.40 3.98
N ALA A 544 -27.72 5.32 4.57
CA ALA A 544 -26.84 6.47 4.76
C ALA A 544 -25.98 6.81 3.53
N ILE A 545 -25.81 5.85 2.61
CA ILE A 545 -24.95 5.97 1.43
C ILE A 545 -25.56 6.97 0.44
N ASP A 546 -24.74 7.89 -0.06
CA ASP A 546 -25.06 8.88 -1.11
C ASP A 546 -26.30 9.77 -0.82
N ALA A 547 -26.73 9.85 0.44
CA ALA A 547 -28.01 10.45 0.86
C ALA A 547 -27.92 11.89 1.42
N ALA A 548 -26.73 12.44 1.67
CA ALA A 548 -26.51 13.76 2.27
C ALA A 548 -26.46 14.94 1.27
N GLY A 549 -26.27 14.68 -0.03
CA GLY A 549 -26.34 15.72 -1.09
C GLY A 549 -25.30 15.56 -2.21
N THR A 550 -25.48 16.29 -3.31
CA THR A 550 -24.71 16.13 -4.56
C THR A 550 -23.70 17.26 -4.81
N THR A 551 -23.17 17.87 -3.75
CA THR A 551 -22.24 19.00 -3.85
C THR A 551 -21.03 18.75 -2.97
N ASP A 552 -19.84 18.66 -3.57
CA ASP A 552 -18.57 18.55 -2.84
C ASP A 552 -18.41 19.73 -1.87
N PRO A 553 -18.37 19.49 -0.54
CA PRO A 553 -18.18 20.53 0.46
C PRO A 553 -16.70 20.91 0.64
N GLY A 554 -15.78 20.17 0.03
CA GLY A 554 -14.35 20.24 0.26
C GLY A 554 -13.90 19.56 1.56
N GLY A 555 -12.66 19.08 1.58
CA GLY A 555 -12.05 18.43 2.74
C GLY A 555 -12.38 16.94 2.87
N GLY A 556 -11.87 16.33 3.95
CA GLY A 556 -11.95 14.89 4.19
C GLY A 556 -12.79 14.49 5.40
N ASP A 557 -13.30 13.27 5.37
CA ASP A 557 -14.16 12.63 6.38
C ASP A 557 -13.44 12.34 7.72
N GLN A 558 -13.99 11.48 8.59
CA GLN A 558 -13.33 11.13 9.86
C GLN A 558 -11.95 10.48 9.68
N ARG A 559 -11.71 9.83 8.54
CA ARG A 559 -10.44 9.18 8.21
C ARG A 559 -9.46 10.14 7.54
N GLY A 560 -9.98 11.21 6.93
CA GLY A 560 -9.24 12.17 6.12
C GLY A 560 -9.36 11.91 4.62
N TYR A 561 -10.18 10.95 4.19
CA TYR A 561 -10.45 10.70 2.77
C TYR A 561 -11.50 11.67 2.24
N ALA A 562 -11.44 12.02 0.95
CA ALA A 562 -12.40 12.92 0.31
C ALA A 562 -13.85 12.47 0.55
N ARG A 563 -14.72 13.43 0.85
CA ARG A 563 -16.15 13.18 1.09
C ARG A 563 -17.01 13.09 -0.17
N PHE A 564 -16.49 13.38 -1.35
CA PHE A 564 -17.29 13.31 -2.57
C PHE A 564 -16.90 12.08 -3.37
N SER A 565 -17.65 11.00 -3.22
CA SER A 565 -17.37 9.69 -3.82
C SER A 565 -18.67 9.05 -4.31
N ASP A 566 -18.55 8.07 -5.20
CA ASP A 566 -19.65 7.22 -5.68
C ASP A 566 -19.70 5.98 -4.78
N GLY A 567 -20.56 6.01 -3.76
CA GLY A 567 -20.61 5.05 -2.67
C GLY A 567 -21.43 3.80 -2.97
N ASP A 568 -22.48 3.94 -3.78
CA ASP A 568 -23.35 2.85 -4.25
C ASP A 568 -23.00 2.31 -5.66
N ALA A 569 -22.08 2.98 -6.37
CA ALA A 569 -21.59 2.65 -7.71
C ALA A 569 -22.63 2.81 -8.84
N ASP A 570 -23.59 3.73 -8.70
CA ASP A 570 -24.52 4.08 -9.79
C ASP A 570 -23.91 4.93 -10.91
N GLY A 571 -22.70 5.48 -10.68
CA GLY A 571 -21.99 6.39 -11.58
C GLY A 571 -22.10 7.87 -11.19
N THR A 572 -22.76 8.19 -10.08
CA THR A 572 -23.03 9.56 -9.61
C THR A 572 -22.49 9.77 -8.19
N PRO A 573 -21.33 10.44 -8.01
CA PRO A 573 -20.83 10.71 -6.66
C PRO A 573 -21.76 11.66 -5.90
N ALA A 574 -22.01 11.33 -4.63
CA ALA A 574 -22.72 12.18 -3.69
C ALA A 574 -21.97 12.24 -2.34
N LEU A 575 -22.71 12.50 -1.27
CA LEU A 575 -22.22 12.58 0.11
C LEU A 575 -22.97 11.56 0.97
N ASP A 576 -22.25 10.85 1.82
CA ASP A 576 -22.78 10.01 2.87
C ASP A 576 -23.23 10.81 4.10
N ILE A 577 -24.35 10.37 4.67
CA ILE A 577 -24.78 10.78 6.01
C ILE A 577 -23.86 10.11 7.03
N GLY A 578 -23.37 10.88 8.01
CA GLY A 578 -22.55 10.36 9.11
C GLY A 578 -21.08 10.80 9.01
N ALA A 579 -20.21 10.05 9.70
CA ALA A 579 -18.82 10.47 9.94
C ALA A 579 -17.83 10.06 8.84
N VAL A 580 -18.23 9.15 7.95
CA VAL A 580 -17.37 8.59 6.91
C VAL A 580 -18.11 8.47 5.59
N GLU A 581 -17.33 8.36 4.52
CA GLU A 581 -17.77 8.11 3.14
C GLU A 581 -17.72 6.61 2.77
N ALA A 582 -18.71 6.12 2.03
CA ALA A 582 -18.69 4.81 1.37
C ALA A 582 -17.64 4.75 0.23
N GLY A 583 -17.50 3.58 -0.40
CA GLY A 583 -16.40 3.32 -1.36
C GLY A 583 -15.07 2.92 -0.71
N LEU A 584 -15.09 2.12 0.37
CA LEU A 584 -13.90 1.82 1.16
C LEU A 584 -12.89 0.94 0.41
N LYS A 585 -11.76 1.52 0.00
CA LYS A 585 -10.58 0.77 -0.44
C LYS A 585 -9.97 0.07 0.78
N ILE A 586 -10.17 -1.24 0.91
CA ILE A 586 -9.45 -2.07 1.89
C ILE A 586 -8.03 -2.20 1.36
N VAL A 587 -7.01 -1.74 2.09
CA VAL A 587 -5.61 -1.75 1.64
C VAL A 587 -4.76 -2.55 2.61
N ALA A 588 -4.05 -3.56 2.11
CA ALA A 588 -2.96 -4.22 2.83
C ALA A 588 -1.69 -3.35 2.72
N THR A 589 -1.09 -3.03 3.86
CA THR A 589 0.03 -2.05 3.97
C THR A 589 1.31 -2.64 4.57
N THR A 590 1.31 -3.92 4.98
CA THR A 590 2.53 -4.63 5.43
C THR A 590 2.64 -6.03 4.83
N VAL A 591 3.88 -6.45 4.58
CA VAL A 591 4.25 -7.81 4.18
C VAL A 591 4.31 -8.80 5.37
N VAL A 592 4.15 -8.32 6.60
CA VAL A 592 4.17 -9.17 7.79
C VAL A 592 2.83 -9.87 7.97
N ASP A 593 2.86 -11.18 8.16
CA ASP A 593 1.67 -11.95 8.55
C ASP A 593 1.40 -11.81 10.05
N GLU A 594 0.54 -10.84 10.40
CA GLU A 594 0.04 -10.60 11.77
C GLU A 594 -1.50 -10.60 11.82
N ASP A 595 -2.06 -10.86 13.01
CA ASP A 595 -3.48 -10.66 13.37
C ASP A 595 -3.49 -10.09 14.79
N ASP A 596 -3.06 -8.84 14.92
CA ASP A 596 -2.88 -8.16 16.21
C ASP A 596 -4.15 -7.42 16.66
N GLY A 597 -5.20 -7.46 15.81
CA GLY A 597 -6.47 -6.79 16.05
C GLY A 597 -6.50 -5.35 15.54
N ASN A 598 -5.44 -4.91 14.86
CA ASN A 598 -5.28 -3.53 14.43
C ASN A 598 -5.08 -3.46 12.90
N PHE A 599 -6.21 -3.30 12.22
CA PHE A 599 -6.20 -3.23 10.77
C PHE A 599 -5.65 -1.90 10.20
N PHE A 600 -5.50 -0.82 10.98
CA PHE A 600 -4.95 0.45 10.48
C PHE A 600 -4.23 1.27 11.58
N PHE A 601 -2.94 1.00 11.79
CA PHE A 601 -1.98 1.88 12.49
C PHE A 601 -2.26 2.28 13.96
N SER A 602 -2.58 1.31 14.81
CA SER A 602 -2.67 1.44 16.28
C SER A 602 -1.87 0.40 17.08
N SER A 603 -1.42 -0.68 16.43
CA SER A 603 -0.99 -2.02 16.93
C SER A 603 0.30 -2.60 16.30
N GLY A 604 0.40 -2.60 14.97
CA GLY A 604 1.30 -3.51 14.23
C GLY A 604 2.34 -2.83 13.34
N THR A 605 2.86 -3.62 12.40
CA THR A 605 3.77 -3.21 11.32
C THR A 605 3.03 -2.58 10.13
N GLY A 606 1.72 -2.79 10.04
CA GLY A 606 0.82 -2.18 9.08
C GLY A 606 -0.55 -2.83 9.19
N ALA A 607 -1.20 -2.99 8.04
CA ALA A 607 -2.43 -3.74 7.83
C ALA A 607 -2.07 -5.03 7.07
N SER A 608 -2.06 -6.19 7.73
CA SER A 608 -1.63 -7.43 7.05
C SER A 608 -2.65 -7.88 6.01
N LEU A 609 -2.26 -8.72 5.04
CA LEU A 609 -3.21 -9.34 4.12
C LEU A 609 -4.26 -10.20 4.87
N ARG A 610 -3.85 -10.87 5.95
CA ARG A 610 -4.75 -11.65 6.83
C ARG A 610 -5.80 -10.76 7.49
N GLU A 611 -5.39 -9.59 7.97
CA GLU A 611 -6.29 -8.62 8.59
C GLU A 611 -7.20 -7.96 7.55
N ALA A 612 -6.67 -7.60 6.38
CA ALA A 612 -7.47 -7.09 5.27
C ALA A 612 -8.62 -8.05 4.93
N ILE A 613 -8.32 -9.34 4.78
CA ILE A 613 -9.32 -10.39 4.55
C ILE A 613 -10.27 -10.53 5.75
N LYS A 614 -9.76 -10.50 6.98
CA LYS A 614 -10.56 -10.65 8.21
C LYS A 614 -11.57 -9.50 8.39
N TYR A 615 -11.16 -8.25 8.18
CA TYR A 615 -11.98 -7.06 8.44
C TYR A 615 -12.73 -6.50 7.22
N ALA A 616 -12.41 -6.96 6.01
CA ALA A 616 -13.19 -6.67 4.81
C ALA A 616 -14.68 -7.05 4.99
N PRO A 617 -15.64 -6.20 4.58
CA PRO A 617 -17.03 -6.61 4.47
C PRO A 617 -17.22 -7.63 3.33
N ASP A 618 -18.38 -8.29 3.30
CA ASP A 618 -18.75 -9.19 2.21
C ASP A 618 -18.90 -8.41 0.89
N GLY A 619 -18.29 -8.91 -0.18
CA GLY A 619 -18.21 -8.25 -1.49
C GLY A 619 -17.12 -7.19 -1.64
N ALA A 620 -16.23 -7.01 -0.66
CA ALA A 620 -15.22 -5.95 -0.70
C ALA A 620 -14.07 -6.20 -1.70
N VAL A 621 -13.46 -5.11 -2.16
CA VAL A 621 -12.19 -5.10 -2.88
C VAL A 621 -11.04 -4.82 -1.92
N ILE A 622 -10.10 -5.76 -1.87
CA ILE A 622 -8.81 -5.65 -1.16
C ILE A 622 -7.75 -5.29 -2.18
N THR A 623 -6.94 -4.29 -1.87
CA THR A 623 -5.82 -3.83 -2.69
C THR A 623 -4.55 -3.72 -1.85
N PHE A 624 -3.42 -3.37 -2.46
CA PHE A 624 -2.13 -3.22 -1.80
C PHE A 624 -1.64 -1.77 -1.89
N GLU A 625 -0.85 -1.33 -0.91
CA GLU A 625 -0.35 0.05 -0.86
C GLU A 625 0.77 0.27 -1.90
N MET A 626 0.74 1.44 -2.58
CA MET A 626 1.73 1.84 -3.59
C MET A 626 3.03 2.34 -2.94
N VAL A 627 3.70 1.47 -2.17
CA VAL A 627 4.96 1.79 -1.48
C VAL A 627 5.93 0.62 -1.62
N SER A 628 7.23 0.93 -1.71
CA SER A 628 8.32 -0.05 -1.79
C SER A 628 8.24 -1.07 -0.65
N GLY A 629 7.97 -2.33 -0.99
CA GLY A 629 7.80 -3.42 -0.03
C GLY A 629 7.17 -4.66 -0.64
N PHE A 630 5.96 -4.56 -1.20
CA PHE A 630 5.22 -5.70 -1.74
C PHE A 630 5.73 -6.25 -3.08
N GLU A 631 6.44 -5.42 -3.86
CA GLU A 631 7.05 -5.82 -5.13
C GLU A 631 8.36 -6.62 -4.92
N ASP A 632 9.15 -6.27 -3.89
CA ASP A 632 10.45 -6.88 -3.60
C ASP A 632 10.45 -7.89 -2.44
N THR A 633 9.45 -7.87 -1.55
CA THR A 633 9.41 -8.69 -0.32
C THR A 633 8.12 -9.50 -0.24
N PRO A 634 8.20 -10.84 -0.11
CA PRO A 634 7.00 -11.68 -0.01
C PRO A 634 6.28 -11.52 1.33
N VAL A 635 4.95 -11.65 1.28
CA VAL A 635 4.11 -11.85 2.47
C VAL A 635 4.34 -13.26 3.01
N VAL A 636 5.18 -13.40 4.04
CA VAL A 636 5.55 -14.71 4.59
C VAL A 636 4.60 -15.10 5.72
N LEU A 637 3.80 -16.16 5.52
CA LEU A 637 2.84 -16.62 6.53
C LEU A 637 3.52 -17.22 7.77
N SER A 638 3.10 -16.78 8.94
CA SER A 638 3.60 -17.25 10.24
C SER A 638 2.50 -17.75 11.17
N LEU A 639 1.23 -17.42 10.86
CA LEU A 639 0.05 -17.76 11.66
C LEU A 639 -0.81 -18.89 11.06
N GLY A 640 -0.26 -19.63 10.08
CA GLY A 640 -0.95 -20.72 9.38
C GLY A 640 -1.75 -20.23 8.17
N GLU A 641 -2.70 -21.05 7.68
CA GLU A 641 -3.52 -20.70 6.50
C GLU A 641 -4.40 -19.46 6.72
N ILE A 642 -4.67 -18.71 5.65
CA ILE A 642 -5.67 -17.65 5.61
C ILE A 642 -7.00 -18.25 5.13
N VAL A 643 -8.05 -18.06 5.91
CA VAL A 643 -9.40 -18.58 5.63
C VAL A 643 -10.26 -17.47 5.02
N ILE A 644 -10.94 -17.77 3.92
CA ILE A 644 -11.88 -16.85 3.26
C ILE A 644 -13.28 -17.46 3.27
N ASP A 645 -14.20 -16.81 4.00
CA ASP A 645 -15.54 -17.29 4.33
C ASP A 645 -16.69 -16.41 3.80
N LYS A 646 -16.35 -15.41 2.98
CA LYS A 646 -17.22 -14.38 2.39
C LYS A 646 -16.72 -14.01 0.99
N ASN A 647 -17.54 -13.32 0.22
CA ASN A 647 -17.17 -12.91 -1.13
C ASN A 647 -16.12 -11.80 -1.07
N LEU A 648 -15.05 -11.90 -1.86
CA LEU A 648 -13.95 -10.92 -1.88
C LEU A 648 -13.30 -10.84 -3.26
N PHE A 649 -12.87 -9.64 -3.63
CA PHE A 649 -11.93 -9.43 -4.73
C PHE A 649 -10.57 -8.98 -4.16
N ILE A 650 -9.48 -9.68 -4.50
CA ILE A 650 -8.12 -9.34 -4.07
C ILE A 650 -7.32 -8.92 -5.29
N ASP A 651 -6.94 -7.64 -5.34
CA ASP A 651 -6.41 -6.99 -6.52
C ASP A 651 -5.04 -6.34 -6.24
N ALA A 652 -3.99 -6.96 -6.79
CA ALA A 652 -2.63 -6.44 -6.80
C ALA A 652 -2.26 -5.70 -8.09
N SER A 653 -3.16 -5.56 -9.07
CA SER A 653 -2.84 -5.02 -10.41
C SER A 653 -2.46 -3.54 -10.45
N SER A 654 -2.59 -2.82 -9.32
CA SER A 654 -2.07 -1.46 -9.20
C SER A 654 -0.54 -1.40 -9.04
N LEU A 655 0.08 -2.47 -8.56
CA LEU A 655 1.53 -2.59 -8.41
C LEU A 655 2.17 -3.03 -9.75
N GLY A 656 3.41 -2.60 -9.99
CA GLY A 656 4.13 -2.86 -11.24
C GLY A 656 4.52 -4.33 -11.46
N GLY A 657 4.40 -5.16 -10.43
CA GLY A 657 4.64 -6.60 -10.46
C GLY A 657 3.67 -7.37 -9.55
N ALA A 658 3.69 -8.70 -9.63
CA ALA A 658 2.78 -9.55 -8.86
C ALA A 658 3.20 -9.64 -7.37
N VAL A 659 2.23 -9.45 -6.46
CA VAL A 659 2.49 -9.53 -5.01
C VAL A 659 2.68 -10.99 -4.60
N THR A 660 3.83 -11.29 -3.99
CA THR A 660 4.13 -12.65 -3.54
C THR A 660 3.59 -12.92 -2.14
N VAL A 661 2.89 -14.04 -1.96
CA VAL A 661 2.44 -14.59 -0.67
C VAL A 661 3.04 -15.99 -0.53
N SER A 662 3.95 -16.16 0.44
CA SER A 662 4.65 -17.41 0.71
C SER A 662 4.08 -18.13 1.93
N GLY A 663 3.77 -19.42 1.77
CA GLY A 663 3.46 -20.32 2.89
C GLY A 663 4.69 -20.98 3.53
N ASN A 664 5.91 -20.50 3.20
CA ASN A 664 7.25 -20.84 3.72
C ASN A 664 7.55 -22.32 4.01
N HIS A 665 6.87 -23.21 3.30
CA HIS A 665 6.84 -24.65 3.54
C HIS A 665 6.34 -25.08 4.93
N ALA A 666 5.75 -24.18 5.74
CA ALA A 666 5.17 -24.51 7.05
C ALA A 666 3.64 -24.45 7.08
N SER A 667 2.97 -23.78 6.13
CA SER A 667 1.51 -23.80 6.03
C SER A 667 0.97 -23.71 4.61
N ARG A 668 -0.27 -24.17 4.44
CA ARG A 668 -1.10 -23.78 3.30
C ARG A 668 -1.31 -22.27 3.30
N ILE A 669 -1.54 -21.68 2.14
CA ILE A 669 -1.73 -20.23 1.99
C ILE A 669 -3.21 -19.86 2.14
N PHE A 670 -4.09 -20.40 1.30
CA PHE A 670 -5.52 -20.03 1.30
C PHE A 670 -6.45 -21.24 1.47
N ARG A 671 -7.51 -21.06 2.26
CA ARG A 671 -8.69 -21.95 2.28
C ARG A 671 -9.98 -21.16 2.04
N ILE A 672 -10.61 -21.40 0.90
CA ILE A 672 -11.90 -20.80 0.50
C ILE A 672 -13.03 -21.73 0.93
N THR A 673 -14.05 -21.22 1.63
CA THR A 673 -15.21 -22.02 2.07
C THR A 673 -16.33 -22.07 1.02
N GLY A 674 -17.20 -23.08 1.11
CA GLY A 674 -18.18 -23.42 0.07
C GLY A 674 -19.36 -22.47 -0.17
N ALA A 675 -19.35 -21.28 0.44
CA ALA A 675 -20.32 -20.22 0.18
C ALA A 675 -19.70 -18.92 -0.38
N ALA A 676 -18.38 -18.87 -0.53
CA ALA A 676 -17.65 -17.68 -0.95
C ALA A 676 -17.35 -17.69 -2.46
N GLU A 677 -17.65 -16.58 -3.13
CA GLU A 677 -17.14 -16.21 -4.45
C GLU A 677 -15.91 -15.33 -4.30
N VAL A 678 -14.74 -15.83 -4.72
CA VAL A 678 -13.46 -15.16 -4.53
C VAL A 678 -12.74 -15.01 -5.87
N ALA A 679 -12.33 -13.79 -6.19
CA ALA A 679 -11.49 -13.50 -7.32
C ALA A 679 -10.16 -12.90 -6.85
N MET A 680 -9.05 -13.35 -7.43
CA MET A 680 -7.70 -12.87 -7.13
C MET A 680 -7.00 -12.48 -8.43
N THR A 681 -6.26 -11.38 -8.42
CA THR A 681 -5.50 -10.91 -9.58
C THR A 681 -4.11 -10.40 -9.22
N HIS A 682 -3.12 -10.70 -10.07
CA HIS A 682 -1.70 -10.32 -9.92
C HIS A 682 -1.05 -10.79 -8.60
N LEU A 683 -1.39 -12.00 -8.13
CA LEU A 683 -0.76 -12.63 -6.96
C LEU A 683 0.16 -13.79 -7.34
N THR A 684 1.29 -13.90 -6.65
CA THR A 684 2.18 -15.08 -6.67
C THR A 684 2.01 -15.86 -5.36
N ILE A 685 1.42 -17.05 -5.45
CA ILE A 685 1.03 -17.92 -4.34
C ILE A 685 2.04 -19.08 -4.28
N THR A 686 3.01 -19.00 -3.36
CA THR A 686 4.25 -19.80 -3.44
C THR A 686 4.60 -20.54 -2.16
N GLU A 687 5.34 -21.65 -2.29
CA GLU A 687 5.94 -22.40 -1.16
C GLU A 687 4.94 -22.95 -0.12
N GLY A 688 3.63 -22.91 -0.38
CA GLY A 688 2.61 -23.42 0.54
C GLY A 688 2.76 -24.91 0.79
N ARG A 689 2.60 -25.34 2.05
CA ARG A 689 2.62 -26.74 2.46
C ARG A 689 1.44 -27.09 3.37
N SER A 690 0.54 -27.95 2.90
CA SER A 690 -0.56 -28.45 3.74
C SER A 690 -0.10 -29.47 4.79
N ASP A 691 -0.86 -29.62 5.86
CA ASP A 691 -0.49 -30.44 7.04
C ASP A 691 -0.11 -31.89 6.71
N GLU A 692 0.92 -32.38 7.41
CA GLU A 692 1.36 -33.77 7.37
C GLU A 692 0.32 -34.71 8.04
N GLY A 693 0.30 -35.97 7.59
CA GLY A 693 -0.40 -37.05 8.28
C GLY A 693 0.30 -37.44 9.59
N LEU A 694 -0.46 -37.92 10.57
CA LEU A 694 0.05 -38.30 11.89
C LEU A 694 0.80 -39.63 11.83
N ASP A 695 2.04 -39.62 12.35
CA ASP A 695 2.90 -40.78 12.57
C ASP A 695 2.49 -41.56 13.84
N TRP A 696 2.83 -42.85 13.91
CA TRP A 696 2.53 -43.73 15.04
C TRP A 696 3.53 -43.55 16.21
N ASP A 697 3.22 -42.66 17.17
CA ASP A 697 4.06 -42.45 18.36
C ASP A 697 3.28 -42.12 19.67
N ASP A 698 2.06 -42.65 19.84
CA ASP A 698 1.34 -42.63 21.14
C ASP A 698 1.24 -44.04 21.77
N PRO A 699 2.17 -44.41 22.68
CA PRO A 699 2.12 -45.67 23.41
C PRO A 699 1.08 -45.70 24.55
N SER A 700 0.29 -44.63 24.75
CA SER A 700 -0.70 -44.52 25.84
C SER A 700 -2.13 -44.87 25.44
N ASN A 701 -2.44 -44.96 24.14
CA ASN A 701 -3.79 -45.25 23.64
C ASN A 701 -3.85 -46.56 22.80
N PRO A 702 -4.28 -47.70 23.39
CA PRO A 702 -4.32 -48.99 22.72
C PRO A 702 -5.52 -49.20 21.77
N ASP A 703 -6.43 -48.21 21.63
CA ASP A 703 -7.64 -48.33 20.82
C ASP A 703 -7.52 -47.70 19.41
N PHE A 704 -6.38 -47.09 19.06
CA PHE A 704 -6.15 -46.54 17.71
C PHE A 704 -5.86 -47.64 16.66
N PRO A 705 -6.38 -47.51 15.42
CA PRO A 705 -6.09 -48.46 14.35
C PRO A 705 -4.63 -48.36 13.88
N PHE A 706 -4.06 -49.50 13.49
CA PHE A 706 -2.69 -49.67 12.99
C PHE A 706 -2.49 -49.05 11.58
N ILE A 707 -2.72 -47.76 11.33
CA ILE A 707 -2.52 -47.10 10.03
C ILE A 707 -2.18 -45.61 10.24
N GLY A 708 -1.12 -45.10 9.60
CA GLY A 708 -0.81 -43.65 9.59
C GLY A 708 -1.86 -42.83 8.84
N THR A 709 -2.13 -41.59 9.26
CA THR A 709 -3.24 -40.81 8.64
C THR A 709 -2.84 -40.19 7.30
N PRO A 710 -3.79 -39.91 6.39
CA PRO A 710 -3.54 -39.06 5.23
C PRO A 710 -2.99 -37.68 5.59
N GLY A 711 -2.12 -37.14 4.75
CA GLY A 711 -1.77 -35.72 4.72
C GLY A 711 -2.89 -34.88 4.10
N ALA A 712 -2.96 -33.61 4.47
CA ALA A 712 -4.03 -32.71 4.07
C ALA A 712 -3.93 -32.33 2.57
N PRO A 713 -5.06 -32.20 1.84
CA PRO A 713 -5.05 -31.80 0.42
C PRO A 713 -4.68 -30.32 0.25
N GLY A 714 -4.39 -29.85 -0.96
CA GLY A 714 -4.31 -28.42 -1.31
C GLY A 714 -3.11 -27.70 -0.68
N GLY A 715 -1.92 -27.83 -1.27
CA GLY A 715 -0.67 -27.29 -0.72
C GLY A 715 -0.62 -25.77 -0.70
N GLY A 716 -0.95 -25.11 -1.83
CA GLY A 716 -1.13 -23.66 -1.89
C GLY A 716 -2.55 -23.26 -1.48
N ILE A 717 -3.56 -23.84 -2.16
CA ILE A 717 -4.97 -23.47 -2.03
C ILE A 717 -5.86 -24.70 -1.83
N LEU A 718 -6.79 -24.62 -0.88
CA LEU A 718 -7.99 -25.48 -0.83
C LEU A 718 -9.23 -24.66 -1.14
N ASN A 719 -9.87 -24.92 -2.27
CA ASN A 719 -11.09 -24.25 -2.70
C ASN A 719 -12.31 -25.15 -2.52
N ALA A 720 -13.25 -24.74 -1.66
CA ALA A 720 -14.59 -25.32 -1.60
C ALA A 720 -15.67 -24.46 -2.27
N GLY A 721 -15.40 -23.18 -2.55
CA GLY A 721 -16.32 -22.21 -3.15
C GLY A 721 -16.08 -21.98 -4.63
N ASP A 722 -16.39 -20.78 -5.11
CA ASP A 722 -16.16 -20.37 -6.49
C ASP A 722 -14.92 -19.46 -6.54
N LEU A 723 -13.82 -19.96 -7.12
CA LEU A 723 -12.52 -19.29 -7.18
C LEU A 723 -12.15 -18.91 -8.61
N SER A 724 -11.77 -17.65 -8.82
CA SER A 724 -11.17 -17.15 -10.06
C SER A 724 -9.76 -16.63 -9.82
N LEU A 725 -8.77 -17.18 -10.50
CA LEU A 725 -7.40 -16.67 -10.53
C LEU A 725 -7.13 -16.07 -11.91
N ILE A 726 -6.74 -14.80 -11.93
CA ILE A 726 -6.57 -14.00 -13.14
C ILE A 726 -5.17 -13.37 -13.09
N HIS A 727 -4.29 -13.58 -14.08
CA HIS A 727 -2.89 -13.10 -14.02
C HIS A 727 -2.15 -13.50 -12.73
N CYS A 728 -2.45 -14.68 -12.17
CA CYS A 728 -1.81 -15.17 -10.94
C CYS A 728 -0.77 -16.25 -11.24
N HIS A 729 0.20 -16.38 -10.35
CA HIS A 729 1.16 -17.48 -10.32
C HIS A 729 0.88 -18.34 -9.09
N VAL A 730 0.75 -19.66 -9.25
CA VAL A 730 0.63 -20.61 -8.13
C VAL A 730 1.77 -21.60 -8.28
N GLN A 731 2.84 -21.43 -7.50
CA GLN A 731 4.13 -22.07 -7.80
C GLN A 731 4.83 -22.74 -6.62
N GLY A 732 5.53 -23.85 -6.87
CA GLY A 732 6.38 -24.52 -5.87
C GLY A 732 5.65 -25.01 -4.60
N ASN A 733 4.31 -25.09 -4.61
CA ASN A 733 3.53 -25.55 -3.48
C ASN A 733 3.55 -27.08 -3.37
N GLU A 734 3.47 -27.61 -2.15
CA GLU A 734 3.54 -29.04 -1.84
C GLU A 734 2.37 -29.49 -0.96
N THR A 735 1.76 -30.66 -1.21
CA THR A 735 0.87 -31.24 -0.19
C THR A 735 1.64 -31.94 0.92
N GLY A 736 1.08 -31.92 2.13
CA GLY A 736 1.56 -32.75 3.24
C GLY A 736 1.65 -34.24 2.86
N MET A 737 2.66 -34.91 3.41
CA MET A 737 2.87 -36.34 3.21
C MET A 737 1.90 -37.14 4.10
N GLY A 738 1.71 -38.43 3.80
CA GLY A 738 1.02 -39.33 4.72
C GLY A 738 1.91 -39.72 5.90
N GLY A 739 1.29 -40.00 7.05
CA GLY A 739 2.00 -40.46 8.24
C GLY A 739 2.60 -41.86 8.08
N ASP A 740 3.70 -42.14 8.77
CA ASP A 740 4.40 -43.43 8.71
C ASP A 740 3.59 -44.57 9.32
N GLY A 741 3.68 -45.75 8.70
CA GLY A 741 3.18 -47.01 9.22
C GLY A 741 4.26 -47.79 10.00
N PHE A 742 3.84 -48.80 10.77
CA PHE A 742 4.76 -49.64 11.53
C PHE A 742 5.53 -50.65 10.64
N PHE A 743 6.84 -50.81 10.90
CA PHE A 743 7.70 -51.76 10.21
C PHE A 743 8.49 -52.61 11.21
N ASP A 744 8.13 -53.89 11.37
CA ASP A 744 8.99 -54.85 12.09
C ASP A 744 10.06 -55.41 11.12
N PRO A 745 11.36 -55.13 11.31
CA PRO A 745 12.41 -55.68 10.46
C PRO A 745 12.56 -57.21 10.55
N ASN A 746 11.93 -57.88 11.52
CA ASN A 746 11.99 -59.33 11.73
C ASN A 746 10.80 -60.10 11.15
N ASP A 747 9.67 -59.45 10.88
CA ASP A 747 8.48 -60.07 10.29
C ASP A 747 8.15 -59.46 8.93
N ARG A 748 8.43 -60.22 7.86
CA ARG A 748 8.19 -59.79 6.47
C ARG A 748 6.73 -59.87 6.03
N GLU A 749 5.83 -60.40 6.85
CA GLU A 749 4.39 -60.43 6.54
C GLU A 749 3.62 -59.29 7.25
N SER A 750 4.23 -58.62 8.24
CA SER A 750 3.64 -57.49 8.97
C SER A 750 4.01 -56.12 8.37
N ILE A 751 3.60 -55.86 7.12
CA ILE A 751 3.67 -54.51 6.53
C ILE A 751 2.41 -53.72 6.94
N VAL A 752 2.57 -52.76 7.84
CA VAL A 752 1.52 -51.77 8.13
C VAL A 752 1.66 -50.60 7.15
N PHE A 753 0.57 -50.27 6.46
CA PHE A 753 0.54 -49.19 5.48
C PHE A 753 0.63 -47.81 6.16
N GLY A 754 1.42 -46.91 5.59
CA GLY A 754 1.40 -45.49 5.92
C GLY A 754 0.17 -44.78 5.30
N GLY A 755 -0.02 -43.51 5.65
CA GLY A 755 -1.08 -42.67 5.08
C GLY A 755 -0.86 -42.29 3.62
N SER A 756 -1.88 -41.73 2.96
CA SER A 756 -1.72 -41.08 1.65
C SER A 756 -1.15 -39.67 1.78
N SER A 757 -0.36 -39.23 0.80
CA SER A 757 -0.11 -37.79 0.71
C SER A 757 -1.38 -37.04 0.31
N GLY A 758 -1.41 -35.75 0.60
CA GLY A 758 -2.50 -34.89 0.18
C GLY A 758 -2.58 -34.78 -1.35
N THR A 759 -3.77 -34.47 -1.84
CA THR A 759 -4.03 -34.27 -3.28
C THR A 759 -4.12 -32.79 -3.64
N GLY A 760 -3.65 -32.38 -4.82
CA GLY A 760 -3.64 -30.98 -5.27
C GLY A 760 -2.46 -30.20 -4.69
N GLY A 761 -1.25 -30.39 -5.25
CA GLY A 761 -0.03 -29.71 -4.79
C GLY A 761 -0.15 -28.19 -4.82
N GLY A 762 -0.58 -27.64 -5.95
CA GLY A 762 -0.98 -26.25 -6.05
C GLY A 762 -2.36 -26.02 -5.44
N ILE A 763 -3.39 -26.63 -6.05
CA ILE A 763 -4.80 -26.38 -5.74
C ILE A 763 -5.56 -27.69 -5.57
N HIS A 764 -6.30 -27.83 -4.47
CA HIS A 764 -7.38 -28.80 -4.34
C HIS A 764 -8.72 -28.10 -4.50
N ASN A 765 -9.51 -28.50 -5.48
CA ASN A 765 -10.76 -27.86 -5.87
C ASN A 765 -11.96 -28.79 -5.65
N GLN A 766 -12.94 -28.32 -4.89
CA GLN A 766 -14.23 -28.99 -4.64
C GLN A 766 -15.40 -28.20 -5.25
N GLY A 767 -15.27 -26.88 -5.43
CA GLY A 767 -16.26 -26.04 -6.10
C GLY A 767 -15.91 -25.73 -7.57
N ARG A 768 -16.12 -24.48 -7.98
CA ARG A 768 -15.72 -23.99 -9.31
C ARG A 768 -14.32 -23.37 -9.24
N LEU A 769 -13.48 -23.67 -10.24
CA LEU A 769 -12.19 -23.02 -10.43
C LEU A 769 -12.05 -22.49 -11.85
N LEU A 770 -11.78 -21.19 -11.97
CA LEU A 770 -11.35 -20.52 -13.19
C LEU A 770 -9.86 -20.14 -13.07
N LEU A 771 -9.07 -20.56 -14.05
CA LEU A 771 -7.74 -20.02 -14.33
C LEU A 771 -7.81 -19.23 -15.65
N GLU A 772 -7.52 -17.93 -15.58
CA GLU A 772 -7.44 -17.03 -16.74
C GLU A 772 -6.06 -16.37 -16.76
N SER A 773 -5.34 -16.44 -17.89
CA SER A 773 -4.02 -15.82 -18.06
C SER A 773 -3.03 -16.05 -16.90
N SER A 774 -3.11 -17.22 -16.26
CA SER A 774 -2.41 -17.55 -15.02
C SER A 774 -1.44 -18.74 -15.20
N THR A 775 -0.45 -18.87 -14.31
CA THR A 775 0.55 -19.93 -14.36
C THR A 775 0.53 -20.80 -13.10
N LEU A 776 0.48 -22.12 -13.27
CA LEU A 776 0.72 -23.10 -12.20
C LEU A 776 2.03 -23.84 -12.48
N SER A 777 3.09 -23.55 -11.73
CA SER A 777 4.45 -24.04 -12.00
C SER A 777 5.08 -24.83 -10.85
N GLY A 778 5.69 -25.98 -11.15
CA GLY A 778 6.53 -26.71 -10.19
C GLY A 778 5.84 -27.23 -8.91
N ASN A 779 4.50 -27.22 -8.85
CA ASN A 779 3.76 -27.70 -7.69
C ASN A 779 3.80 -29.23 -7.60
N ARG A 780 3.82 -29.80 -6.40
CA ARG A 780 3.96 -31.24 -6.20
C ARG A 780 3.08 -31.81 -5.10
N THR A 781 2.79 -33.11 -5.18
CA THR A 781 2.21 -33.84 -4.04
C THR A 781 3.31 -34.45 -3.16
N GLY A 782 3.12 -34.41 -1.84
CA GLY A 782 4.11 -34.87 -0.86
C GLY A 782 4.54 -36.33 -1.03
N ALA A 783 5.77 -36.65 -0.63
CA ALA A 783 6.39 -37.94 -0.90
C ALA A 783 7.15 -38.54 0.31
N ARG A 784 6.49 -39.45 1.05
CA ARG A 784 7.14 -40.39 1.97
C ARG A 784 7.17 -41.79 1.31
N ALA A 785 8.26 -42.53 1.50
CA ALA A 785 8.67 -43.61 0.60
C ALA A 785 8.26 -45.04 1.01
N VAL A 786 7.21 -45.19 1.81
CA VAL A 786 6.68 -46.50 2.25
C VAL A 786 5.57 -46.97 1.28
N GLN A 787 5.38 -48.29 1.15
CA GLN A 787 4.45 -48.83 0.14
C GLN A 787 2.99 -48.49 0.45
N GLY A 788 2.32 -47.82 -0.49
CA GLY A 788 1.00 -47.20 -0.32
C GLY A 788 1.18 -45.78 0.22
N ASN A 789 0.83 -44.71 -0.50
CA ASN A 789 -0.49 -44.49 -1.11
C ASN A 789 -0.49 -43.38 -2.20
N SER A 790 -1.63 -43.21 -2.88
CA SER A 790 -1.90 -42.26 -3.99
C SER A 790 -1.55 -40.79 -3.72
N ALA A 791 -1.02 -40.08 -4.73
CA ALA A 791 -0.46 -38.73 -4.60
C ALA A 791 -0.98 -37.80 -5.72
N SER A 792 -2.31 -37.63 -5.83
CA SER A 792 -2.95 -37.15 -7.07
C SER A 792 -2.98 -35.63 -7.28
N GLY A 793 -2.65 -35.20 -8.50
CA GLY A 793 -2.79 -33.81 -8.96
C GLY A 793 -1.65 -32.93 -8.43
N GLY A 794 -0.48 -32.96 -9.07
CA GLY A 794 0.65 -32.13 -8.69
C GLY A 794 0.31 -30.64 -8.78
N GLY A 795 -0.31 -30.20 -9.87
CA GLY A 795 -0.89 -28.86 -10.00
C GLY A 795 -2.26 -28.76 -9.34
N ILE A 796 -3.26 -29.44 -9.91
CA ILE A 796 -4.67 -29.36 -9.53
C ILE A 796 -5.24 -30.75 -9.25
N TYR A 797 -6.02 -30.88 -8.18
CA TYR A 797 -6.99 -31.96 -8.00
C TYR A 797 -8.40 -31.37 -8.02
N SER A 798 -9.32 -31.94 -8.82
CA SER A 798 -10.72 -31.53 -8.88
C SER A 798 -11.65 -32.67 -8.45
N ASP A 799 -12.53 -32.40 -7.48
CA ASP A 799 -13.46 -33.36 -6.85
C ASP A 799 -14.70 -33.65 -7.73
N SER A 800 -15.59 -34.52 -7.24
CA SER A 800 -16.78 -34.98 -7.94
C SER A 800 -17.89 -33.93 -7.94
N GLY A 801 -18.34 -33.56 -9.14
CA GLY A 801 -19.27 -32.45 -9.35
C GLY A 801 -18.60 -31.10 -9.55
N SER A 802 -17.28 -31.00 -9.33
CA SER A 802 -16.51 -29.76 -9.50
C SER A 802 -16.32 -29.38 -10.96
N ALA A 803 -16.17 -28.08 -11.23
CA ALA A 803 -15.99 -27.51 -12.57
C ALA A 803 -14.67 -26.75 -12.69
N LEU A 804 -13.79 -27.20 -13.58
CA LEU A 804 -12.49 -26.58 -13.85
C LEU A 804 -12.48 -25.94 -15.24
N ILE A 805 -12.20 -24.65 -15.29
CA ILE A 805 -12.09 -23.85 -16.52
C ILE A 805 -10.68 -23.28 -16.58
N ILE A 806 -9.99 -23.49 -17.70
CA ILE A 806 -8.61 -23.02 -17.90
C ILE A 806 -8.56 -22.27 -19.23
N ARG A 807 -8.08 -21.04 -19.20
CA ARG A 807 -8.11 -20.11 -20.33
C ARG A 807 -6.79 -19.38 -20.41
N ARG A 808 -6.13 -19.37 -21.58
CA ARG A 808 -4.90 -18.58 -21.80
C ARG A 808 -3.82 -18.81 -20.72
N SER A 809 -3.78 -20.00 -20.11
CA SER A 809 -3.02 -20.28 -18.89
C SER A 809 -1.98 -21.38 -19.09
N SER A 810 -0.96 -21.41 -18.25
CA SER A 810 0.16 -22.35 -18.35
C SER A 810 0.25 -23.26 -17.12
N LEU A 811 0.38 -24.57 -17.33
CA LEU A 811 0.61 -25.57 -16.28
C LEU A 811 1.94 -26.26 -16.56
N ILE A 812 2.98 -25.90 -15.80
CA ILE A 812 4.38 -26.20 -16.11
C ILE A 812 5.03 -27.02 -14.99
N ASP A 813 5.76 -28.09 -15.31
CA ASP A 813 6.61 -28.87 -14.40
C ASP A 813 5.95 -29.37 -13.09
N ASN A 814 4.62 -29.46 -13.05
CA ASN A 814 3.91 -29.95 -11.88
C ASN A 814 4.06 -31.48 -11.78
N SER A 815 4.33 -31.99 -10.57
CA SER A 815 4.66 -33.41 -10.38
C SER A 815 3.78 -34.10 -9.32
N ALA A 816 3.21 -35.24 -9.70
CA ALA A 816 2.63 -36.15 -8.73
C ALA A 816 3.70 -37.11 -8.14
N GLY A 817 3.55 -37.46 -6.86
CA GLY A 817 4.47 -38.31 -6.09
C GLY A 817 4.53 -39.78 -6.55
N LYS A 818 5.42 -40.56 -5.91
CA LYS A 818 5.72 -41.96 -6.31
C LYS A 818 4.84 -43.00 -5.62
N SER A 819 3.53 -43.04 -5.93
CA SER A 819 2.66 -44.12 -5.46
C SER A 819 2.84 -45.46 -6.22
N PRO A 820 2.73 -46.63 -5.56
CA PRO A 820 2.50 -47.91 -6.23
C PRO A 820 1.02 -48.18 -6.58
N SER A 821 0.06 -47.40 -6.05
CA SER A 821 -1.37 -47.49 -6.38
C SER A 821 -1.74 -46.54 -7.52
N LEU A 822 -2.41 -47.06 -8.57
CA LEU A 822 -2.66 -46.42 -9.88
C LEU A 822 -3.62 -45.23 -9.87
N GLN A 823 -3.22 -44.14 -9.21
CA GLN A 823 -3.79 -42.82 -9.41
C GLN A 823 -2.68 -41.89 -9.96
N ASP A 824 -3.03 -40.62 -10.11
CA ASP A 824 -2.15 -39.47 -10.30
C ASP A 824 -1.95 -38.94 -11.73
N GLY A 825 -2.48 -37.73 -11.96
CA GLY A 825 -2.09 -36.84 -13.05
C GLY A 825 -1.08 -35.79 -12.56
N GLY A 826 -0.06 -35.48 -13.35
CA GLY A 826 1.01 -34.55 -12.95
C GLY A 826 0.54 -33.09 -12.86
N ALA A 827 -0.08 -32.57 -13.91
CA ALA A 827 -0.72 -31.26 -13.88
C ALA A 827 -2.10 -31.31 -13.22
N ILE A 828 -2.99 -32.18 -13.70
CA ILE A 828 -4.40 -32.21 -13.31
C ILE A 828 -4.88 -33.65 -13.04
N TYR A 829 -5.56 -33.85 -11.91
CA TYR A 829 -6.40 -35.01 -11.65
C TYR A 829 -7.88 -34.60 -11.57
N LEU A 830 -8.75 -35.29 -12.32
CA LEU A 830 -10.20 -35.06 -12.32
C LEU A 830 -10.95 -36.29 -11.77
N ARG A 831 -11.55 -36.17 -10.57
CA ARG A 831 -12.42 -37.22 -9.98
C ARG A 831 -13.89 -36.98 -10.28
N THR A 832 -14.39 -37.44 -11.44
CA THR A 832 -15.81 -37.26 -11.80
C THR A 832 -16.19 -35.77 -11.89
N ALA A 833 -15.24 -34.99 -12.40
CA ALA A 833 -15.30 -33.54 -12.57
C ALA A 833 -15.49 -33.18 -14.05
N THR A 834 -15.63 -31.89 -14.35
CA THR A 834 -15.55 -31.37 -15.73
C THR A 834 -14.33 -30.48 -15.93
N LEU A 835 -13.67 -30.60 -17.09
CA LEU A 835 -12.59 -29.72 -17.53
C LEU A 835 -12.95 -29.04 -18.86
N ARG A 836 -12.80 -27.72 -18.93
CA ARG A 836 -12.79 -26.94 -20.18
C ARG A 836 -11.52 -26.11 -20.27
N ALA A 837 -10.53 -26.60 -21.00
CA ALA A 837 -9.28 -25.89 -21.26
C ALA A 837 -9.28 -25.27 -22.66
N HIS A 838 -8.80 -24.04 -22.80
CA HIS A 838 -8.59 -23.42 -24.11
C HIS A 838 -7.41 -22.46 -24.13
N ASP A 839 -6.76 -22.39 -25.29
CA ASP A 839 -5.69 -21.41 -25.57
C ASP A 839 -4.52 -21.52 -24.55
N SER A 840 -4.31 -22.73 -24.02
CA SER A 840 -3.55 -23.02 -22.80
C SER A 840 -2.47 -24.09 -23.00
N THR A 841 -1.43 -24.05 -22.17
CA THR A 841 -0.25 -24.93 -22.30
C THR A 841 -0.03 -25.80 -21.09
N PHE A 842 0.32 -27.07 -21.33
CA PHE A 842 0.70 -28.04 -20.31
C PHE A 842 2.08 -28.60 -20.68
N SER A 843 3.14 -28.17 -19.99
CA SER A 843 4.52 -28.53 -20.32
C SER A 843 5.29 -29.17 -19.16
N GLY A 844 6.13 -30.16 -19.46
CA GLY A 844 7.07 -30.75 -18.49
C GLY A 844 6.46 -31.53 -17.31
N ASN A 845 5.13 -31.53 -17.17
CA ASN A 845 4.44 -32.12 -16.03
C ASN A 845 4.69 -33.64 -15.92
N ARG A 846 4.77 -34.13 -14.69
CA ARG A 846 5.21 -35.49 -14.38
C ARG A 846 4.18 -36.24 -13.55
N GLY A 847 3.61 -37.29 -14.14
CA GLY A 847 2.67 -38.19 -13.48
C GLY A 847 3.19 -39.61 -13.39
N ILE A 848 2.45 -40.47 -12.67
CA ILE A 848 2.57 -41.91 -12.87
C ILE A 848 1.73 -42.33 -14.08
N SER A 849 0.50 -41.81 -14.20
CA SER A 849 -0.51 -42.28 -15.15
C SER A 849 -1.37 -41.12 -15.69
N GLY A 850 -0.83 -40.39 -16.67
CA GLY A 850 -1.32 -39.08 -17.13
C GLY A 850 -0.30 -38.00 -16.79
N GLY A 851 0.72 -37.78 -17.61
CA GLY A 851 1.81 -36.84 -17.29
C GLY A 851 1.31 -35.41 -17.08
N ALA A 852 0.43 -34.93 -17.97
CA ALA A 852 -0.34 -33.71 -17.74
C ALA A 852 -1.68 -34.02 -17.05
N ILE A 853 -2.60 -34.71 -17.72
CA ILE A 853 -4.02 -34.81 -17.31
C ILE A 853 -4.41 -36.27 -17.05
N ARG A 854 -5.05 -36.53 -15.92
CA ARG A 854 -5.69 -37.82 -15.59
C ARG A 854 -7.19 -37.65 -15.36
N CYS A 855 -7.98 -38.35 -16.16
CA CYS A 855 -9.44 -38.38 -16.06
C CYS A 855 -9.90 -39.72 -15.42
N ALA A 856 -10.39 -39.66 -14.17
CA ALA A 856 -11.06 -40.79 -13.53
C ALA A 856 -12.41 -41.09 -14.20
N SER A 857 -13.01 -42.26 -13.92
CA SER A 857 -14.29 -42.67 -14.53
C SER A 857 -15.41 -41.63 -14.37
N SER A 858 -16.25 -41.51 -15.41
CA SER A 858 -17.34 -40.55 -15.51
C SER A 858 -16.94 -39.07 -15.46
N THR A 859 -15.70 -38.75 -15.83
CA THR A 859 -15.19 -37.40 -16.11
C THR A 859 -15.40 -37.00 -17.58
N GLU A 860 -15.65 -35.71 -17.82
CA GLU A 860 -15.65 -35.08 -19.16
C GLU A 860 -14.54 -34.02 -19.25
N ALA A 861 -13.75 -34.06 -20.33
CA ALA A 861 -12.71 -33.08 -20.63
C ALA A 861 -12.84 -32.56 -22.07
N PHE A 862 -12.90 -31.24 -22.22
CA PHE A 862 -12.86 -30.54 -23.50
C PHE A 862 -11.62 -29.64 -23.54
N LEU A 863 -10.75 -29.86 -24.52
CA LEU A 863 -9.58 -29.05 -24.80
C LEU A 863 -9.73 -28.45 -26.22
N SER A 864 -9.57 -27.14 -26.36
CA SER A 864 -9.49 -26.50 -27.68
C SER A 864 -8.27 -25.59 -27.81
N ARG A 865 -7.49 -25.68 -28.90
CA ARG A 865 -6.29 -24.81 -29.11
C ARG A 865 -5.31 -24.87 -27.92
N CYS A 866 -5.06 -26.07 -27.42
CA CYS A 866 -4.15 -26.31 -26.30
C CYS A 866 -2.88 -27.03 -26.76
N THR A 867 -1.74 -26.68 -26.15
CA THR A 867 -0.45 -27.33 -26.38
C THR A 867 -0.05 -28.18 -25.18
N LEU A 868 0.20 -29.47 -25.39
CA LEU A 868 0.64 -30.43 -24.38
C LEU A 868 1.98 -31.03 -24.82
N THR A 869 3.08 -30.67 -24.17
CA THR A 869 4.44 -31.04 -24.62
C THR A 869 5.42 -31.38 -23.49
N GLY A 870 6.36 -32.29 -23.75
CA GLY A 870 7.39 -32.67 -22.77
C GLY A 870 6.86 -33.34 -21.49
N ASN A 871 5.56 -33.64 -21.40
CA ASN A 871 4.98 -34.28 -20.22
C ASN A 871 5.40 -35.75 -20.14
N THR A 872 5.57 -36.25 -18.92
CA THR A 872 6.16 -37.58 -18.68
C THR A 872 5.29 -38.42 -17.76
N ALA A 873 5.06 -39.68 -18.13
CA ALA A 873 4.35 -40.67 -17.32
C ALA A 873 5.15 -41.96 -17.15
N ARG A 874 5.14 -42.52 -15.93
CA ARG A 874 5.81 -43.81 -15.68
C ARG A 874 5.08 -44.99 -16.34
N SER A 875 3.75 -44.96 -16.41
CA SER A 875 2.92 -46.03 -16.92
C SER A 875 1.54 -45.52 -17.31
N GLY A 876 1.19 -45.56 -18.60
CA GLY A 876 -0.10 -45.10 -19.11
C GLY A 876 0.04 -43.91 -20.06
N GLY A 877 -0.70 -42.83 -19.83
CA GLY A 877 -0.74 -41.67 -20.75
C GLY A 877 0.40 -40.67 -20.51
N GLY A 878 1.28 -40.44 -21.49
CA GLY A 878 2.39 -39.48 -21.37
C GLY A 878 1.92 -38.03 -21.24
N ALA A 879 0.94 -37.60 -22.04
CA ALA A 879 0.19 -36.37 -21.80
C ALA A 879 -1.13 -36.63 -21.06
N ILE A 880 -2.03 -37.44 -21.64
CA ILE A 880 -3.40 -37.62 -21.13
C ILE A 880 -3.71 -39.11 -20.87
N GLU A 881 -4.31 -39.41 -19.72
CA GLU A 881 -4.87 -40.72 -19.42
C GLU A 881 -6.38 -40.68 -19.15
N MET A 882 -7.10 -41.55 -19.84
CA MET A 882 -8.56 -41.69 -19.77
C MET A 882 -8.93 -43.07 -19.20
N ASN A 883 -9.73 -43.10 -18.13
CA ASN A 883 -10.30 -44.33 -17.58
C ASN A 883 -11.60 -44.76 -18.29
N SER A 884 -12.14 -45.93 -17.93
CA SER A 884 -13.40 -46.41 -18.50
C SER A 884 -14.56 -45.47 -18.14
N GLY A 885 -15.43 -45.17 -19.10
CA GLY A 885 -16.62 -44.32 -18.92
C GLY A 885 -16.37 -42.81 -18.95
N THR A 886 -15.20 -42.36 -19.43
CA THR A 886 -14.90 -40.93 -19.62
C THR A 886 -15.10 -40.46 -21.06
N LEU A 887 -15.27 -39.15 -21.24
CA LEU A 887 -15.28 -38.48 -22.55
C LEU A 887 -14.13 -37.48 -22.64
N LEU A 888 -13.33 -37.56 -23.70
CA LEU A 888 -12.35 -36.55 -24.09
C LEU A 888 -12.71 -36.00 -25.48
N ILE A 889 -12.76 -34.67 -25.58
CA ILE A 889 -12.89 -33.96 -26.85
C ILE A 889 -11.67 -33.06 -27.01
N LEU A 890 -10.95 -33.23 -28.13
CA LEU A 890 -9.84 -32.38 -28.55
C LEU A 890 -10.25 -31.65 -29.83
N ASP A 891 -10.03 -30.34 -29.87
CA ASP A 891 -10.26 -29.51 -31.05
C ASP A 891 -9.03 -28.62 -31.29
N HIS A 892 -8.42 -28.67 -32.47
CA HIS A 892 -7.22 -27.88 -32.78
C HIS A 892 -6.12 -27.99 -31.69
N CYS A 893 -5.82 -29.17 -31.14
CA CYS A 893 -4.82 -29.32 -30.07
C CYS A 893 -3.49 -29.87 -30.58
N THR A 894 -2.37 -29.47 -29.97
CA THR A 894 -1.03 -30.02 -30.25
C THR A 894 -0.55 -30.87 -29.06
N ILE A 895 -0.43 -32.18 -29.24
CA ILE A 895 0.10 -33.12 -28.25
C ILE A 895 1.32 -33.82 -28.87
N SER A 896 2.52 -33.33 -28.53
CA SER A 896 3.81 -33.74 -29.12
C SER A 896 4.93 -33.78 -28.08
N ALA A 897 6.02 -34.52 -28.34
CA ALA A 897 7.18 -34.66 -27.46
C ALA A 897 6.90 -35.15 -26.03
N ASN A 898 5.75 -35.78 -25.78
CA ASN A 898 5.42 -36.39 -24.50
C ASN A 898 5.95 -37.84 -24.44
N SER A 899 6.21 -38.35 -23.24
CA SER A 899 6.79 -39.68 -23.04
C SER A 899 6.06 -40.52 -21.98
N ALA A 900 5.95 -41.83 -22.24
CA ALA A 900 5.38 -42.81 -21.32
C ALA A 900 6.31 -44.02 -21.13
N GLY A 901 6.04 -44.84 -20.12
CA GLY A 901 6.68 -46.16 -19.98
C GLY A 901 6.29 -47.14 -21.11
N PRO A 902 6.98 -48.30 -21.23
CA PRO A 902 6.91 -49.19 -22.40
C PRO A 902 5.53 -49.79 -22.76
N SER A 903 4.56 -49.69 -21.86
CA SER A 903 3.18 -50.17 -22.07
C SER A 903 2.15 -49.03 -22.15
N GLY A 904 2.61 -47.79 -22.30
CA GLY A 904 1.82 -46.57 -22.32
C GLY A 904 1.69 -45.93 -23.71
N GLY A 905 0.80 -44.95 -23.82
CA GLY A 905 0.70 -44.09 -25.00
C GLY A 905 1.26 -42.72 -24.66
N GLY A 906 2.33 -42.30 -25.33
CA GLY A 906 3.03 -41.04 -25.11
C GLY A 906 2.11 -39.82 -25.22
N ALA A 907 1.20 -39.77 -26.19
CA ALA A 907 0.15 -38.76 -26.21
C ALA A 907 -1.00 -39.16 -25.27
N ILE A 908 -1.72 -40.25 -25.61
CA ILE A 908 -2.96 -40.63 -24.94
C ILE A 908 -2.99 -42.14 -24.62
N PHE A 909 -3.36 -42.47 -23.39
CA PHE A 909 -3.75 -43.81 -22.98
C PHE A 909 -5.27 -43.87 -22.79
N ASN A 910 -5.96 -44.47 -23.75
CA ASN A 910 -7.40 -44.28 -23.95
C ASN A 910 -8.21 -45.51 -23.56
N ASN A 911 -8.85 -45.49 -22.38
CA ASN A 911 -9.89 -46.46 -22.00
C ASN A 911 -11.31 -45.89 -22.10
N GLY A 912 -11.43 -44.59 -22.37
CA GLY A 912 -12.71 -43.90 -22.52
C GLY A 912 -13.15 -43.82 -23.97
N ASN A 913 -14.02 -42.84 -24.23
CA ASN A 913 -14.32 -42.36 -25.57
C ASN A 913 -13.50 -41.08 -25.83
N THR A 914 -12.73 -41.04 -26.91
CA THR A 914 -11.91 -39.88 -27.27
C THR A 914 -12.18 -39.48 -28.72
N THR A 915 -12.66 -38.26 -28.91
CA THR A 915 -12.81 -37.63 -30.23
C THR A 915 -11.79 -36.51 -30.35
N ALA A 916 -10.99 -36.52 -31.40
CA ALA A 916 -10.12 -35.41 -31.78
C ALA A 916 -10.55 -34.88 -33.16
N ASN A 917 -10.53 -33.57 -33.34
CA ASN A 917 -10.61 -32.95 -34.65
C ASN A 917 -9.49 -31.92 -34.81
N HIS A 918 -8.99 -31.79 -36.04
CA HIS A 918 -8.00 -30.76 -36.41
C HIS A 918 -6.74 -30.75 -35.54
N SER A 919 -6.36 -31.90 -34.94
CA SER A 919 -5.36 -31.97 -33.86
C SER A 919 -4.11 -32.78 -34.23
N ILE A 920 -2.97 -32.39 -33.68
CA ILE A 920 -1.70 -33.13 -33.75
C ILE A 920 -1.57 -34.02 -32.52
N LEU A 921 -1.50 -35.33 -32.72
CA LEU A 921 -1.20 -36.34 -31.69
C LEU A 921 -0.01 -37.18 -32.18
N ALA A 922 1.10 -36.52 -32.52
CA ALA A 922 2.28 -37.11 -33.18
C ALA A 922 3.58 -36.65 -32.52
N GLY A 923 4.69 -37.36 -32.75
CA GLY A 923 5.98 -37.05 -32.11
C GLY A 923 6.10 -37.45 -30.63
N ASN A 924 5.32 -38.42 -30.14
CA ASN A 924 5.35 -38.88 -28.74
C ASN A 924 5.92 -40.31 -28.61
N THR A 925 6.37 -40.69 -27.41
CA THR A 925 7.03 -41.99 -27.16
C THR A 925 6.36 -42.78 -26.02
N PRO A 926 6.31 -44.13 -26.06
CA PRO A 926 6.85 -45.02 -27.09
C PRO A 926 5.97 -45.05 -28.36
N ASP A 927 4.65 -45.06 -28.19
CA ASP A 927 3.63 -44.92 -29.25
C ASP A 927 2.79 -43.66 -28.98
N ASN A 928 2.16 -43.05 -29.98
CA ASN A 928 1.30 -41.88 -29.74
C ASN A 928 0.05 -42.24 -28.92
N ILE A 929 -0.72 -43.26 -29.34
CA ILE A 929 -2.00 -43.64 -28.75
C ILE A 929 -1.97 -45.10 -28.34
N ALA A 930 -2.39 -45.40 -27.11
CA ALA A 930 -2.52 -46.76 -26.60
C ALA A 930 -3.98 -47.11 -26.24
N ARG A 931 -4.31 -48.39 -26.40
CA ARG A 931 -5.63 -49.02 -26.19
C ARG A 931 -6.69 -48.59 -27.23
N ASN A 932 -7.74 -47.87 -26.84
CA ASN A 932 -8.85 -47.57 -27.76
C ASN A 932 -8.43 -46.52 -28.82
N PRO A 933 -8.87 -46.66 -30.08
CA PRO A 933 -8.60 -45.65 -31.11
C PRO A 933 -9.23 -44.30 -30.75
N VAL A 934 -8.65 -43.23 -31.28
CA VAL A 934 -9.24 -41.88 -31.28
C VAL A 934 -10.10 -41.73 -32.52
N THR A 935 -11.34 -41.22 -32.35
CA THR A 935 -12.28 -40.95 -33.45
C THR A 935 -12.28 -39.47 -33.85
N GLY A 936 -12.92 -39.13 -34.98
CA GLY A 936 -12.97 -37.76 -35.52
C GLY A 936 -12.15 -37.59 -36.79
N THR A 937 -11.94 -36.35 -37.24
CA THR A 937 -11.40 -36.04 -38.59
C THR A 937 -10.36 -34.93 -38.59
N GLY A 938 -9.44 -34.97 -39.57
CA GLY A 938 -8.41 -33.94 -39.76
C GLY A 938 -7.29 -33.98 -38.70
N ASN A 939 -6.86 -35.17 -38.27
CA ASN A 939 -5.82 -35.31 -37.24
C ASN A 939 -4.52 -35.92 -37.78
N LEU A 940 -3.38 -35.50 -37.23
CA LEU A 940 -2.08 -36.13 -37.45
C LEU A 940 -1.74 -37.06 -36.29
N LEU A 941 -1.81 -38.38 -36.51
CA LEU A 941 -1.69 -39.40 -35.46
C LEU A 941 -0.35 -40.18 -35.47
N SER A 942 0.53 -39.91 -36.44
CA SER A 942 1.76 -40.66 -36.68
C SER A 942 2.77 -39.86 -37.50
N GLY A 943 4.06 -40.21 -37.37
CA GLY A 943 5.15 -39.50 -38.05
C GLY A 943 5.73 -38.38 -37.19
N ASP A 944 6.66 -37.63 -37.79
CA ASP A 944 7.22 -36.41 -37.22
C ASP A 944 6.31 -35.22 -37.59
N PRO A 945 5.73 -34.49 -36.61
CA PRO A 945 4.94 -33.29 -36.89
C PRO A 945 5.79 -32.07 -37.29
N LEU A 946 7.12 -32.14 -37.18
CA LEU A 946 8.08 -31.09 -37.57
C LEU A 946 7.72 -29.72 -36.95
N LEU A 947 7.75 -29.65 -35.63
CA LEU A 947 7.39 -28.47 -34.83
C LEU A 947 8.63 -27.78 -34.26
N SER A 948 8.49 -26.51 -33.89
CA SER A 948 9.46 -25.75 -33.12
C SER A 948 9.71 -26.36 -31.73
N PRO A 949 10.78 -25.96 -31.02
CA PRO A 949 10.81 -26.02 -29.56
C PRO A 949 9.63 -25.25 -28.95
N LEU A 950 9.31 -25.53 -27.69
CA LEU A 950 8.33 -24.74 -26.92
C LEU A 950 8.87 -23.33 -26.73
N GLY A 951 8.09 -22.31 -27.07
CA GLY A 951 8.53 -20.91 -26.98
C GLY A 951 7.38 -19.90 -26.95
N GLY A 952 7.69 -18.68 -26.51
CA GLY A 952 6.78 -17.54 -26.54
C GLY A 952 6.68 -16.97 -27.96
N PHE A 953 5.66 -17.39 -28.71
CA PHE A 953 5.45 -16.97 -30.10
C PHE A 953 4.33 -15.92 -30.21
N GLY A 954 4.38 -14.85 -29.40
CA GLY A 954 3.47 -13.70 -29.49
C GLY A 954 2.07 -13.88 -28.89
N GLY A 955 1.78 -15.06 -28.32
CA GLY A 955 0.55 -15.34 -27.57
C GLY A 955 0.76 -15.34 -26.05
N THR A 956 -0.35 -15.29 -25.30
CA THR A 956 -0.35 -15.34 -23.81
C THR A 956 0.22 -16.62 -23.19
N THR A 957 0.43 -17.67 -23.98
CA THR A 957 1.00 -18.95 -23.52
C THR A 957 2.03 -19.46 -24.54
N ALA A 958 3.11 -20.07 -24.02
CA ALA A 958 4.15 -20.67 -24.87
C ALA A 958 3.58 -21.85 -25.69
N THR A 959 3.98 -22.00 -26.95
CA THR A 959 3.37 -22.97 -27.87
C THR A 959 4.40 -23.63 -28.80
N LEU A 960 3.96 -24.50 -29.71
CA LEU A 960 4.78 -25.21 -30.70
C LEU A 960 4.32 -24.85 -32.12
N LEU A 961 5.10 -24.05 -32.85
CA LEU A 961 4.79 -23.68 -34.24
C LEU A 961 5.14 -24.81 -35.21
N PRO A 962 4.26 -25.16 -36.17
CA PRO A 962 4.63 -25.84 -37.41
C PRO A 962 5.82 -25.16 -38.11
N LEU A 963 6.85 -25.94 -38.43
CA LEU A 963 8.02 -25.47 -39.19
C LEU A 963 7.80 -25.68 -40.70
N PRO A 964 8.57 -24.98 -41.58
CA PRO A 964 8.49 -25.18 -43.03
C PRO A 964 8.52 -26.66 -43.43
N GLY A 965 7.50 -27.10 -44.16
CA GLY A 965 7.35 -28.49 -44.59
C GLY A 965 6.70 -29.43 -43.56
N SER A 966 6.19 -28.90 -42.45
CA SER A 966 5.37 -29.67 -41.51
C SER A 966 4.12 -30.24 -42.20
N PRO A 967 3.76 -31.52 -41.95
CA PRO A 967 2.52 -32.11 -42.45
C PRO A 967 1.25 -31.54 -41.80
N ALA A 968 1.39 -30.62 -40.84
CA ALA A 968 0.26 -29.92 -40.23
C ALA A 968 -0.21 -28.70 -41.03
N ILE A 969 0.68 -28.14 -41.88
CA ILE A 969 0.42 -26.87 -42.58
C ILE A 969 -0.64 -27.08 -43.66
N GLY A 970 -1.70 -26.27 -43.66
CA GLY A 970 -2.79 -26.34 -44.62
C GLY A 970 -3.68 -27.59 -44.54
N ALA A 971 -3.61 -28.35 -43.44
CA ALA A 971 -4.22 -29.66 -43.34
C ALA A 971 -5.64 -29.68 -42.72
N ALA A 972 -6.15 -28.55 -42.21
CA ALA A 972 -7.45 -28.53 -41.54
C ALA A 972 -8.63 -28.51 -42.54
N THR A 973 -9.56 -29.45 -42.39
CA THR A 973 -10.72 -29.59 -43.30
C THR A 973 -12.03 -29.27 -42.58
N GLY A 974 -12.77 -28.24 -42.98
CA GLY A 974 -14.10 -27.93 -42.46
C GLY A 974 -14.33 -26.45 -42.19
N SER A 975 -14.99 -26.14 -41.08
CA SER A 975 -15.13 -24.78 -40.53
C SER A 975 -14.26 -24.70 -39.26
N PRO A 976 -12.96 -24.38 -39.37
CA PRO A 976 -12.05 -24.34 -38.24
C PRO A 976 -12.34 -23.17 -37.28
N ALA A 977 -11.62 -23.13 -36.16
CA ALA A 977 -11.70 -22.02 -35.21
C ALA A 977 -11.26 -20.69 -35.88
N ALA A 978 -11.88 -19.57 -35.48
CA ALA A 978 -11.56 -18.26 -36.08
C ALA A 978 -10.14 -17.76 -35.73
N THR A 979 -9.58 -18.24 -34.62
CA THR A 979 -8.22 -17.92 -34.16
C THR A 979 -7.46 -19.17 -33.74
N ASP A 980 -6.17 -19.02 -33.53
CA ASP A 980 -5.27 -20.01 -32.94
C ASP A 980 -5.08 -19.78 -31.42
N GLN A 981 -4.25 -20.61 -30.77
CA GLN A 981 -3.93 -20.54 -29.33
C GLN A 981 -3.44 -19.16 -28.88
N ARG A 982 -2.78 -18.41 -29.78
CA ARG A 982 -2.17 -17.12 -29.49
C ARG A 982 -3.19 -15.98 -29.60
N GLY A 983 -4.33 -16.25 -30.21
CA GLY A 983 -5.36 -15.26 -30.56
C GLY A 983 -5.21 -14.72 -31.99
N PHE A 984 -4.23 -15.18 -32.77
CA PHE A 984 -4.07 -14.76 -34.16
C PHE A 984 -5.11 -15.43 -35.06
N PRO A 985 -5.61 -14.74 -36.11
CA PRO A 985 -6.60 -15.31 -37.02
C PRO A 985 -6.02 -16.50 -37.78
N ARG A 986 -6.88 -17.47 -38.10
CA ARG A 986 -6.56 -18.53 -39.07
C ARG A 986 -6.91 -18.10 -40.49
N ASP A 987 -6.16 -18.59 -41.46
CA ASP A 987 -6.21 -18.13 -42.86
C ASP A 987 -7.27 -18.89 -43.69
N ALA A 988 -7.14 -18.91 -45.03
CA ALA A 988 -8.06 -19.60 -45.92
C ALA A 988 -7.77 -21.11 -46.09
N SER A 989 -6.60 -21.59 -45.66
CA SER A 989 -6.16 -22.98 -45.63
C SER A 989 -5.57 -23.32 -44.25
N PRO A 990 -6.37 -23.43 -43.17
CA PRO A 990 -5.80 -23.47 -41.83
C PRO A 990 -5.02 -24.72 -41.46
N ASP A 991 -4.17 -24.56 -40.45
CA ASP A 991 -3.31 -25.61 -39.91
C ASP A 991 -4.05 -26.49 -38.90
N ILE A 992 -3.63 -27.75 -38.80
CA ILE A 992 -4.04 -28.62 -37.69
C ILE A 992 -3.09 -28.43 -36.50
N GLY A 993 -3.61 -28.56 -35.28
CA GLY A 993 -2.89 -28.25 -34.05
C GLY A 993 -3.26 -26.88 -33.47
N ALA A 994 -2.59 -26.51 -32.39
CA ALA A 994 -2.93 -25.36 -31.56
C ALA A 994 -2.68 -24.00 -32.22
N THR A 995 -1.68 -23.91 -33.10
CA THR A 995 -1.27 -22.69 -33.79
C THR A 995 -1.66 -22.73 -35.26
N GLU A 996 -1.93 -21.57 -35.84
CA GLU A 996 -1.61 -21.31 -37.24
C GLU A 996 -0.12 -20.99 -37.34
N ALA A 997 0.54 -21.22 -38.45
CA ALA A 997 1.91 -20.76 -38.64
C ALA A 997 2.05 -19.83 -39.86
N PRO A 998 3.02 -18.89 -39.82
CA PRO A 998 2.98 -17.68 -40.64
C PRO A 998 3.39 -17.96 -42.08
N ASP A 999 2.88 -17.21 -43.07
CA ASP A 999 3.15 -17.45 -44.49
C ASP A 999 4.67 -17.39 -44.83
N TRP A 1000 5.34 -18.54 -44.80
CA TRP A 1000 6.77 -18.66 -45.08
C TRP A 1000 7.16 -18.27 -46.51
N ALA A 1001 6.21 -18.13 -47.44
CA ALA A 1001 6.47 -17.69 -48.81
C ALA A 1001 6.42 -16.17 -48.95
N ASN A 1002 5.63 -15.48 -48.12
CA ASN A 1002 5.57 -14.01 -48.06
C ASN A 1002 5.20 -13.54 -46.64
N PRO A 1003 6.12 -13.69 -45.66
CA PRO A 1003 5.78 -13.50 -44.25
C PRO A 1003 5.56 -12.03 -43.94
N ASP A 1004 4.49 -11.72 -43.19
CA ASP A 1004 4.26 -10.37 -42.69
C ASP A 1004 5.45 -9.97 -41.78
N PRO A 1005 5.98 -8.73 -41.86
CA PRO A 1005 6.95 -8.23 -40.89
C PRO A 1005 6.51 -8.41 -39.43
N ALA A 1006 5.19 -8.36 -39.14
CA ALA A 1006 4.63 -8.66 -37.83
C ALA A 1006 4.74 -10.15 -37.44
N ASP A 1007 4.62 -11.08 -38.39
CA ASP A 1007 4.80 -12.52 -38.15
C ASP A 1007 6.26 -12.91 -37.92
N LEU A 1008 7.21 -12.18 -38.52
CA LEU A 1008 8.65 -12.42 -38.35
C LEU A 1008 9.19 -11.89 -37.01
N ALA A 1009 8.59 -10.83 -36.46
CA ALA A 1009 8.95 -10.25 -35.17
C ALA A 1009 8.70 -11.21 -33.98
N VAL A 1010 8.02 -12.33 -34.24
CA VAL A 1010 7.43 -13.22 -33.23
C VAL A 1010 8.24 -14.50 -32.98
N LEU A 1011 9.37 -14.69 -33.68
CA LEU A 1011 10.10 -15.97 -33.70
C LEU A 1011 11.17 -16.19 -32.61
N TRP A 1012 11.39 -15.23 -31.71
CA TRP A 1012 12.39 -15.32 -30.62
C TRP A 1012 11.86 -14.66 -29.32
N PRO A 1013 12.12 -15.25 -28.13
CA PRO A 1013 11.65 -14.71 -26.85
C PRO A 1013 12.54 -13.57 -26.31
N ASN A 1014 11.95 -12.65 -25.55
CA ASN A 1014 12.61 -11.54 -24.82
C ASN A 1014 12.68 -11.82 -23.29
N ASP A 1015 13.01 -13.04 -22.91
CA ASP A 1015 13.40 -13.43 -21.54
C ASP A 1015 14.01 -14.84 -21.62
N LEU A 1016 15.32 -14.95 -21.40
CA LEU A 1016 16.04 -16.23 -21.42
C LEU A 1016 16.67 -16.64 -20.07
N ASP A 1017 16.52 -15.85 -19.00
CA ASP A 1017 17.03 -16.18 -17.66
C ASP A 1017 15.98 -16.18 -16.53
N GLY A 1018 14.79 -15.60 -16.77
CA GLY A 1018 13.60 -15.75 -15.94
C GLY A 1018 13.55 -14.86 -14.69
N ASP A 1019 14.19 -13.70 -14.71
CA ASP A 1019 14.22 -12.76 -13.57
C ASP A 1019 12.98 -11.82 -13.48
N GLY A 1020 12.20 -11.70 -14.56
CA GLY A 1020 10.96 -10.93 -14.60
C GLY A 1020 11.12 -9.41 -14.83
N ASN A 1021 12.30 -8.91 -15.22
CA ASN A 1021 12.54 -7.48 -15.46
C ASN A 1021 12.44 -7.10 -16.95
N PRO A 1022 11.38 -6.38 -17.39
CA PRO A 1022 11.18 -6.00 -18.79
C PRO A 1022 12.10 -4.87 -19.30
N TYR A 1023 13.03 -4.37 -18.47
CA TYR A 1023 13.91 -3.22 -18.78
C TYR A 1023 15.41 -3.54 -18.74
N GLY A 1024 15.78 -4.83 -18.75
CA GLY A 1024 17.10 -5.32 -19.17
C GLY A 1024 17.22 -5.43 -20.69
N LEU A 1025 18.43 -5.30 -21.24
CA LEU A 1025 18.67 -5.23 -22.69
C LEU A 1025 18.83 -6.63 -23.35
N GLU A 1026 17.84 -7.06 -24.15
CA GLU A 1026 17.93 -8.23 -25.05
C GLU A 1026 17.46 -7.88 -26.49
N VAL A 1027 18.36 -7.89 -27.49
CA VAL A 1027 18.06 -7.60 -28.93
C VAL A 1027 19.10 -8.34 -29.82
N ALA A 1028 18.91 -8.71 -31.10
CA ALA A 1028 17.94 -8.36 -32.14
C ALA A 1028 17.75 -9.51 -33.17
N ILE A 1029 16.74 -9.54 -34.06
CA ILE A 1029 16.48 -8.54 -35.12
C ILE A 1029 15.01 -8.08 -35.12
N GLY A 1030 14.75 -6.81 -34.81
CA GLY A 1030 13.37 -6.27 -34.83
C GLY A 1030 13.14 -4.80 -34.46
N THR A 1031 14.19 -4.01 -34.17
CA THR A 1031 14.17 -2.65 -33.55
C THR A 1031 14.03 -2.62 -32.02
N ASP A 1032 14.39 -1.46 -31.44
CA ASP A 1032 14.78 -1.21 -30.05
C ASP A 1032 13.64 -0.58 -29.22
N PRO A 1033 13.35 -1.03 -27.99
CA PRO A 1033 12.46 -0.32 -27.07
C PRO A 1033 13.14 0.92 -26.43
N PHE A 1034 12.40 2.04 -26.40
CA PHE A 1034 12.80 3.41 -25.96
C PHE A 1034 13.59 4.21 -27.03
N THR A 1035 13.25 5.47 -27.33
CA THR A 1035 13.16 6.61 -26.39
C THR A 1035 12.06 7.66 -26.70
N PRO A 1036 11.70 8.55 -25.75
CA PRO A 1036 10.39 9.21 -25.72
C PRO A 1036 10.36 10.63 -26.35
N PHE A 1037 10.50 10.76 -27.67
CA PHE A 1037 10.11 11.99 -28.39
C PHE A 1037 9.52 11.65 -29.76
N GLY A 1038 8.36 12.25 -30.07
CA GLY A 1038 7.69 12.00 -31.35
C GLY A 1038 8.32 12.79 -32.49
N ASP A 1039 8.86 12.09 -33.48
CA ASP A 1039 8.93 12.53 -34.88
C ASP A 1039 9.23 11.34 -35.82
N ALA A 1040 8.75 11.39 -37.07
CA ALA A 1040 8.81 10.27 -38.00
C ALA A 1040 10.18 10.15 -38.73
N GLY A 1041 10.79 8.96 -38.81
CA GLY A 1041 12.08 8.85 -39.52
C GLY A 1041 12.86 7.53 -39.64
N PHE A 1042 12.34 6.35 -39.27
CA PHE A 1042 13.08 5.07 -39.44
C PHE A 1042 12.31 4.07 -40.31
N GLU A 1043 12.99 3.52 -41.34
CA GLU A 1043 12.47 2.45 -42.20
C GLU A 1043 13.57 1.42 -42.55
N ASN A 1044 13.19 0.15 -42.53
CA ASN A 1044 13.80 -1.01 -43.20
C ASN A 1044 15.20 -1.51 -42.76
N LEU A 1045 15.21 -2.63 -42.04
CA LEU A 1045 16.25 -3.67 -42.11
C LEU A 1045 15.82 -4.71 -43.17
N ALA A 1046 16.76 -5.26 -43.94
CA ALA A 1046 16.48 -6.27 -44.97
C ALA A 1046 17.03 -7.66 -44.58
N VAL A 1047 16.23 -8.71 -44.81
CA VAL A 1047 16.57 -10.11 -44.52
C VAL A 1047 17.90 -10.50 -45.20
N PRO A 1048 18.80 -11.24 -44.52
CA PRO A 1048 20.05 -11.71 -45.11
C PRO A 1048 19.81 -12.46 -46.43
N GLN A 1049 20.50 -12.06 -47.50
CA GLN A 1049 20.36 -12.68 -48.83
C GLN A 1049 21.54 -13.59 -49.10
N ILE A 1050 21.29 -14.89 -49.33
CA ILE A 1050 22.32 -15.78 -49.90
C ILE A 1050 22.32 -15.60 -51.42
N GLN A 1051 23.43 -15.10 -51.96
CA GLN A 1051 23.61 -14.95 -53.40
C GLN A 1051 23.81 -16.31 -54.09
N PRO A 1052 23.54 -16.44 -55.41
CA PRO A 1052 23.71 -17.69 -56.16
C PRO A 1052 25.13 -18.29 -56.14
N ALA A 1053 26.14 -17.52 -55.71
CA ALA A 1053 27.52 -17.97 -55.53
C ALA A 1053 27.80 -18.64 -54.16
N GLY A 1054 26.83 -18.65 -53.24
CA GLY A 1054 26.98 -19.17 -51.88
C GLY A 1054 27.44 -18.14 -50.83
N GLU A 1055 27.59 -16.87 -51.22
CA GLU A 1055 27.94 -15.74 -50.35
C GLU A 1055 26.69 -15.24 -49.60
N ALA A 1056 26.78 -15.05 -48.28
CA ALA A 1056 25.71 -14.48 -47.47
C ALA A 1056 25.91 -12.97 -47.29
N VAL A 1057 24.91 -12.17 -47.68
CA VAL A 1057 24.98 -10.69 -47.64
C VAL A 1057 24.00 -10.10 -46.64
N LEU A 1058 24.53 -9.27 -45.76
CA LEU A 1058 23.87 -8.61 -44.64
C LEU A 1058 23.89 -7.09 -44.88
N ARG A 1059 22.79 -6.38 -44.59
CA ARG A 1059 22.68 -4.92 -44.81
C ARG A 1059 22.12 -4.21 -43.59
N PHE A 1060 22.81 -3.17 -43.15
CA PHE A 1060 22.47 -2.34 -41.99
C PHE A 1060 22.47 -0.87 -42.42
N GLY A 1061 21.64 -0.02 -41.81
CA GLY A 1061 21.54 1.39 -42.20
C GLY A 1061 21.38 2.34 -41.02
N ASN A 1062 21.93 3.55 -41.16
CA ASN A 1062 21.69 4.68 -40.26
C ASN A 1062 21.32 5.90 -41.12
N ASN A 1063 20.29 6.64 -40.70
CA ASN A 1063 19.87 7.88 -41.36
C ASN A 1063 20.77 9.08 -41.01
N ASN A 1064 21.58 9.00 -39.95
CA ASN A 1064 22.56 10.00 -39.54
C ASN A 1064 24.01 9.53 -39.76
N THR A 1065 24.92 10.51 -39.90
CA THR A 1065 26.30 10.28 -40.37
C THR A 1065 27.25 9.78 -39.27
N GLY A 1066 27.19 8.48 -38.96
CA GLY A 1066 28.26 7.79 -38.19
C GLY A 1066 27.76 6.75 -37.18
N VAL A 1067 28.72 5.99 -36.63
CA VAL A 1067 28.53 5.21 -35.39
C VAL A 1067 28.65 6.18 -34.20
N PRO A 1068 27.77 6.11 -33.17
CA PRO A 1068 27.83 7.04 -32.04
C PRO A 1068 29.14 6.96 -31.26
N ALA A 1069 29.60 8.11 -30.75
CA ALA A 1069 30.84 8.20 -29.99
C ALA A 1069 30.76 7.36 -28.70
N GLY A 1070 31.76 6.50 -28.46
CA GLY A 1070 31.78 5.53 -27.35
C GLY A 1070 31.22 4.14 -27.68
N THR A 1071 30.73 3.92 -28.90
CA THR A 1071 30.18 2.61 -29.32
C THR A 1071 31.22 1.77 -30.07
N THR A 1072 31.30 0.48 -29.72
CA THR A 1072 31.94 -0.58 -30.51
C THR A 1072 30.87 -1.51 -31.06
N LEU A 1073 30.95 -1.95 -32.31
CA LEU A 1073 30.07 -2.96 -32.90
C LEU A 1073 30.86 -4.24 -33.19
N ARG A 1074 30.26 -5.42 -33.00
CA ARG A 1074 30.87 -6.72 -33.28
C ARG A 1074 29.90 -7.59 -34.06
N LEU A 1075 30.23 -7.99 -35.30
CA LEU A 1075 29.48 -9.00 -36.04
C LEU A 1075 30.08 -10.37 -35.75
N MET A 1076 29.26 -11.34 -35.37
CA MET A 1076 29.67 -12.69 -34.98
C MET A 1076 28.84 -13.76 -35.70
N ARG A 1077 29.34 -15.00 -35.74
CA ARG A 1077 28.72 -16.14 -36.44
C ARG A 1077 28.77 -17.42 -35.62
N SER A 1078 27.78 -18.30 -35.74
CA SER A 1078 27.83 -19.67 -35.21
C SER A 1078 27.10 -20.66 -36.11
N THR A 1079 27.36 -21.96 -35.93
CA THR A 1079 26.54 -23.05 -36.48
C THR A 1079 25.48 -23.56 -35.49
N THR A 1080 25.48 -23.05 -34.26
CA THR A 1080 24.54 -23.39 -33.19
C THR A 1080 24.13 -22.13 -32.42
N LEU A 1081 23.18 -22.26 -31.49
CA LEU A 1081 22.78 -21.16 -30.59
C LEU A 1081 23.37 -21.31 -29.17
N ALA A 1082 24.32 -22.23 -28.97
CA ALA A 1082 24.91 -22.45 -27.66
C ALA A 1082 25.72 -21.23 -27.20
N GLU A 1083 25.62 -20.90 -25.91
CA GLU A 1083 26.38 -19.81 -25.30
C GLU A 1083 27.90 -20.03 -25.49
N GLY A 1084 28.63 -18.97 -25.84
CA GLY A 1084 30.05 -19.05 -26.18
C GLY A 1084 30.40 -19.72 -27.53
N SER A 1085 29.42 -20.16 -28.33
CA SER A 1085 29.68 -20.78 -29.65
C SER A 1085 29.89 -19.80 -30.81
N PHE A 1086 29.69 -18.50 -30.58
CA PHE A 1086 29.81 -17.47 -31.61
C PHE A 1086 31.26 -17.00 -31.80
N GLU A 1087 31.76 -17.07 -33.03
CA GLU A 1087 33.04 -16.51 -33.45
C GLU A 1087 32.87 -15.06 -33.96
N GLU A 1088 33.75 -14.15 -33.55
CA GLU A 1088 33.74 -12.77 -34.04
C GLU A 1088 34.27 -12.70 -35.48
N LEU A 1089 33.45 -12.20 -36.41
CA LEU A 1089 33.80 -11.98 -37.81
C LEU A 1089 34.38 -10.59 -38.07
N VAL A 1090 33.80 -9.55 -37.45
CA VAL A 1090 34.19 -8.14 -37.66
C VAL A 1090 33.99 -7.34 -36.38
N ARG A 1091 34.89 -6.40 -36.09
CA ARG A 1091 34.75 -5.40 -35.03
C ARG A 1091 34.95 -3.99 -35.59
N ILE A 1092 34.07 -3.06 -35.23
CA ILE A 1092 34.09 -1.65 -35.66
C ILE A 1092 34.13 -0.79 -34.40
N VAL A 1093 35.06 0.14 -34.29
CA VAL A 1093 35.26 0.97 -33.09
C VAL A 1093 35.01 2.44 -33.45
N ASN A 1094 34.61 3.25 -32.48
CA ASN A 1094 34.48 4.69 -32.67
C ASN A 1094 35.78 5.31 -33.24
N GLY A 1095 35.68 5.92 -34.42
CA GLY A 1095 36.82 6.49 -35.16
C GLY A 1095 37.41 5.62 -36.28
N SER A 1096 36.94 4.38 -36.48
CA SER A 1096 37.36 3.55 -37.61
C SER A 1096 37.06 4.22 -38.97
N THR A 1097 38.07 4.29 -39.83
CA THR A 1097 37.98 4.74 -41.21
C THR A 1097 37.56 3.59 -42.14
N ALA A 1098 37.10 3.89 -43.37
CA ALA A 1098 36.75 2.87 -44.35
C ALA A 1098 37.91 1.89 -44.65
N SER A 1099 39.16 2.35 -44.55
CA SER A 1099 40.37 1.54 -44.70
C SER A 1099 40.64 0.58 -43.53
N ASP A 1100 40.11 0.84 -42.33
CA ASP A 1100 40.23 -0.08 -41.19
C ASP A 1100 39.25 -1.27 -41.28
N ILE A 1101 38.28 -1.19 -42.21
CA ILE A 1101 37.26 -2.19 -42.48
C ILE A 1101 37.70 -3.15 -43.62
N GLU A 1102 38.66 -2.74 -44.46
CA GLU A 1102 39.25 -3.59 -45.53
C GLU A 1102 40.33 -4.55 -44.98
N GLY A 1103 39.98 -5.30 -43.93
CA GLY A 1103 40.87 -6.13 -43.11
C GLY A 1103 40.88 -7.64 -43.41
N GLY A 1104 40.48 -8.07 -44.61
CA GLY A 1104 40.71 -9.44 -45.09
C GLY A 1104 39.62 -10.48 -44.78
N ASN A 1105 38.44 -10.34 -45.41
CA ASN A 1105 37.53 -11.47 -45.71
C ASN A 1105 36.51 -11.18 -46.85
N GLY A 1106 36.81 -10.24 -47.76
CA GLY A 1106 35.97 -9.99 -48.95
C GLY A 1106 34.84 -8.97 -48.78
N LEU A 1107 34.99 -7.96 -47.92
CA LEU A 1107 34.02 -6.88 -47.74
C LEU A 1107 34.13 -5.80 -48.83
N PHE A 1108 33.00 -5.27 -49.29
CA PHE A 1108 32.93 -4.10 -50.19
C PHE A 1108 31.96 -3.03 -49.64
N LEU A 1109 32.48 -1.83 -49.36
CA LEU A 1109 31.66 -0.64 -49.11
C LEU A 1109 31.30 0.03 -50.44
N SER A 1110 30.03 -0.03 -50.85
CA SER A 1110 29.54 0.71 -52.02
C SER A 1110 28.16 1.31 -51.79
N GLY A 1111 28.01 2.61 -52.11
CA GLY A 1111 26.78 3.38 -51.94
C GLY A 1111 26.99 4.63 -51.09
N GLY A 1112 26.69 5.80 -51.64
CA GLY A 1112 26.75 7.05 -50.87
C GLY A 1112 25.66 7.10 -49.80
N ASN A 1113 26.03 7.56 -48.60
CA ASN A 1113 25.16 7.89 -47.45
C ASN A 1113 23.84 7.11 -47.35
N ARG A 1114 23.86 5.94 -46.67
CA ARG A 1114 22.84 5.45 -45.69
C ARG A 1114 22.87 3.93 -45.40
N LEU A 1115 23.63 3.12 -46.13
CA LEU A 1115 23.74 1.67 -45.91
C LEU A 1115 25.19 1.18 -45.76
N VAL A 1116 25.42 0.29 -44.79
CA VAL A 1116 26.62 -0.56 -44.65
C VAL A 1116 26.24 -1.97 -45.06
N THR A 1117 27.00 -2.57 -45.98
CA THR A 1117 26.79 -3.95 -46.44
C THR A 1117 27.96 -4.82 -46.02
N PHE A 1118 27.68 -5.99 -45.46
CA PHE A 1118 28.66 -7.00 -45.10
C PHE A 1118 28.44 -8.24 -45.98
N SER A 1119 29.53 -8.89 -46.38
CA SER A 1119 29.53 -10.12 -47.17
C SER A 1119 30.33 -11.19 -46.42
N ASP A 1120 29.69 -12.30 -46.09
CA ASP A 1120 30.36 -13.53 -45.68
C ASP A 1120 30.53 -14.41 -46.92
N ALA A 1121 31.76 -14.46 -47.43
CA ALA A 1121 32.13 -15.22 -48.62
C ALA A 1121 32.23 -16.74 -48.37
N ASN A 1122 32.22 -17.20 -47.11
CA ASN A 1122 32.35 -18.62 -46.76
C ASN A 1122 31.45 -18.99 -45.57
N PRO A 1123 30.11 -18.94 -45.71
CA PRO A 1123 29.19 -19.39 -44.68
C PRO A 1123 29.32 -20.92 -44.45
N PRO A 1124 29.18 -21.42 -43.21
CA PRO A 1124 29.18 -22.84 -42.91
C PRO A 1124 28.15 -23.64 -43.72
N ALA A 1125 28.54 -24.82 -44.19
CA ALA A 1125 27.66 -25.72 -44.93
C ALA A 1125 26.53 -26.26 -44.02
N GLY A 1126 25.31 -25.77 -44.21
CA GLY A 1126 24.14 -26.16 -43.43
C GLY A 1126 23.40 -24.95 -42.87
N ARG A 1127 23.51 -24.72 -41.55
CA ARG A 1127 22.92 -23.57 -40.84
C ARG A 1127 24.03 -22.63 -40.36
N ALA A 1128 23.81 -21.33 -40.54
CA ALA A 1128 24.67 -20.27 -40.03
C ALA A 1128 23.79 -19.22 -39.34
N PHE A 1129 24.11 -18.91 -38.09
CA PHE A 1129 23.51 -17.85 -37.30
C PHE A 1129 24.46 -16.66 -37.27
N TYR A 1130 23.94 -15.44 -37.36
CA TYR A 1130 24.72 -14.20 -37.28
C TYR A 1130 24.17 -13.33 -36.15
N ARG A 1131 25.06 -12.77 -35.33
CA ARG A 1131 24.75 -11.88 -34.20
C ARG A 1131 25.50 -10.56 -34.38
N LEU A 1132 24.84 -9.43 -34.20
CA LEU A 1132 25.49 -8.12 -34.11
C LEU A 1132 25.40 -7.63 -32.66
N GLU A 1133 26.53 -7.46 -32.00
CA GLU A 1133 26.62 -6.86 -30.67
C GLU A 1133 27.00 -5.39 -30.78
N SER A 1134 26.51 -4.57 -29.85
CA SER A 1134 27.02 -3.23 -29.56
C SER A 1134 27.51 -3.17 -28.12
N GLU A 1135 28.64 -2.50 -27.91
CA GLU A 1135 29.25 -2.29 -26.61
C GLU A 1135 29.47 -0.79 -26.45
N PHE A 1136 28.67 -0.15 -25.59
CA PHE A 1136 28.81 1.27 -25.27
C PHE A 1136 29.69 1.45 -24.04
N THR A 1137 30.83 2.11 -24.21
CA THR A 1137 31.66 2.56 -23.09
C THR A 1137 31.38 4.05 -22.87
N PRO A 1138 30.77 4.45 -21.75
CA PRO A 1138 30.61 5.87 -21.44
C PRO A 1138 32.00 6.52 -21.33
N PRO A 1139 32.21 7.73 -21.88
CA PRO A 1139 33.41 8.48 -21.57
C PRO A 1139 33.46 8.81 -20.06
N PRO A 1140 34.65 8.80 -19.44
CA PRO A 1140 34.84 9.11 -18.02
C PRO A 1140 34.65 10.60 -17.68
#